data_AF-A0A851XWR8-F1
#
_entry.id   AF-A0A851XWR8-F1
#
_cell.length_a   1.000
_cell.length_b   1.000
_cell.length_c   1.000
_cell.angle_alpha   90.00
_cell.angle_beta   90.00
_cell.angle_gamma   90.00
#
_symmetry.space_group_name_H-M   'P 1'
#
loop_
_entity.id
_entity.type
_entity.pdbx_description
1 polymer ?
#
loop_
_entity_poly.entity_id
_entity_poly.type
_entity_poly.pdbx_seq_one_letter_code
_entity_poly.pdbx_strand_id
1 'polypeptide(L)'
;SSLCYLLTVRVIRARNILQADVLSQTDCYVSLWLPTASTDKFKTKIIRNCKDPVWNETFYFRIQSQVKNVLELALYDKDVVTQDDHLFTVYFDIAKLSLGEEVFMHFKCDSQRQQELEVGFALDNVSGPPETIITNGVLVSRKICRLEVQVIEKKKKKEKKSVSKKEFSFKVQGSYEGTQDITLGSDLLFSCSSPAKFHYARYKQPTLDVTLPGKKQPPAICSCAYDTGSPNVELHSIPSGKNMILAEVSACSFVGWIFFFPDLCSSPDHLDVRLGFDLCMQEQDFLRKRQRYVAPALKKVLQLEHDLLDHETPVVAIMTTGGGMRSLTALYGSLRGLKKLSVLDCTTYLTGLSGTTWTMSNLYRDADWSQKDLDKQISEARKHMTKCKINSLSLEYLKYYKNQLSQRKKEGRKTSFIDLWSLVLESFLHDGKDNHRLSDQQRAIDRGQNPLPIYTALNVKSNYSTLDFKEWVEFTPYEVGLQKYGAFVRTEDFGSEFFMGRLMKKIPESRICFLEGVWSSLFSFNVLYIWNLSHSSEDFWHRWTQDKINNIEEEPLLPPKPHELRTRLFTPPGPLGSTLRSALTDRICIAQDHNFLKGFQMHNDYLENKHFCRWKDTVLDTFPNQLTQSEEFLSLVDTGFFINTSVMPLLKPERKVDIILHLNYSAGSQTQALDQTCKYCSDQGILFPKVDLSEEDKKNLKECYLFDGAETPGAPVLLFFPLINDTFQKYKAPGQKRSESEMDDGKVDLYSSCSPYSTYSVQYTEKVYDCLVQLGEYNVLNNKDLIMKALHTAVARKRQKKK
;
A
#
# COMPACT_ATOMS: atom_id res chain seq x y z
N SER A 1 -25.52 12.11 4.53
CA SER A 1 -26.36 10.98 4.06
C SER A 1 -26.56 11.11 2.57
N SER A 2 -26.55 10.00 1.83
CA SER A 2 -26.60 9.96 0.37
C SER A 2 -27.64 8.96 -0.14
N LEU A 3 -28.20 9.22 -1.31
CA LEU A 3 -29.22 8.38 -1.95
C LEU A 3 -28.61 7.12 -2.57
N CYS A 4 -29.36 6.03 -2.47
CA CYS A 4 -29.12 4.80 -3.22
C CYS A 4 -30.10 4.71 -4.40
N TYR A 5 -29.65 4.11 -5.49
CA TYR A 5 -30.47 3.87 -6.68
C TYR A 5 -30.61 2.38 -6.97
N LEU A 6 -31.62 2.03 -7.75
CA LEU A 6 -31.84 0.70 -8.29
C LEU A 6 -31.36 0.72 -9.74
N LEU A 7 -30.30 -0.02 -10.00
CA LEU A 7 -29.81 -0.25 -11.35
C LEU A 7 -30.42 -1.56 -11.86
N THR A 8 -31.22 -1.44 -12.91
CA THR A 8 -31.75 -2.57 -13.67
C THR A 8 -30.85 -2.78 -14.89
N VAL A 9 -30.34 -4.00 -15.06
CA VAL A 9 -29.47 -4.39 -16.18
C VAL A 9 -30.11 -5.55 -16.92
N ARG A 10 -30.51 -5.32 -18.17
CA ARG A 10 -31.12 -6.32 -19.04
C ARG A 10 -30.11 -6.75 -20.10
N VAL A 11 -29.53 -7.93 -19.97
CA VAL A 11 -28.63 -8.49 -20.99
C VAL A 11 -29.48 -9.08 -22.11
N ILE A 12 -29.46 -8.43 -23.27
CA ILE A 12 -30.39 -8.75 -24.37
C ILE A 12 -29.77 -9.82 -25.26
N ARG A 13 -28.69 -9.49 -25.95
CA ARG A 13 -28.03 -10.37 -26.93
C ARG A 13 -26.59 -9.97 -27.17
N ALA A 14 -25.84 -10.85 -27.83
CA ALA A 14 -24.59 -10.51 -28.49
C ALA A 14 -24.63 -10.94 -29.95
N ARG A 15 -23.78 -10.36 -30.80
CA ARG A 15 -23.69 -10.71 -32.22
C ARG A 15 -22.26 -10.91 -32.68
N ASN A 16 -22.11 -11.76 -33.72
CA ASN A 16 -20.84 -12.05 -34.38
C ASN A 16 -19.72 -12.51 -33.41
N ILE A 17 -20.06 -13.38 -32.44
CA ILE A 17 -19.07 -13.87 -31.48
C ILE A 17 -18.04 -14.79 -32.15
N LEU A 18 -16.77 -14.55 -31.82
CA LEU A 18 -15.63 -15.33 -32.30
C LEU A 18 -15.71 -16.78 -31.83
N GLN A 19 -15.44 -17.70 -32.74
CA GLN A 19 -15.24 -19.11 -32.42
C GLN A 19 -13.94 -19.27 -31.61
N ALA A 20 -14.02 -19.71 -30.36
CA ALA A 20 -12.85 -20.01 -29.52
C ALA A 20 -12.29 -21.41 -29.84
N ASP A 21 -13.18 -22.37 -30.08
CA ASP A 21 -12.84 -23.78 -30.34
C ASP A 21 -12.65 -24.14 -31.82
N VAL A 22 -11.66 -24.99 -32.12
CA VAL A 22 -11.38 -25.48 -33.48
C VAL A 22 -12.51 -26.35 -34.05
N LEU A 23 -13.35 -26.96 -33.20
CA LEU A 23 -14.31 -28.01 -33.59
C LEU A 23 -15.80 -27.71 -33.27
N SER A 24 -16.12 -26.64 -32.54
CA SER A 24 -17.49 -26.25 -32.15
C SER A 24 -17.69 -24.72 -32.19
N GLN A 25 -18.93 -24.23 -32.36
CA GLN A 25 -19.20 -22.82 -32.08
C GLN A 25 -19.29 -22.60 -30.56
N THR A 26 -19.17 -21.35 -30.14
CA THR A 26 -19.08 -20.95 -28.73
C THR A 26 -20.38 -21.18 -27.96
N ASP A 27 -20.25 -21.72 -26.75
CA ASP A 27 -21.26 -21.87 -25.71
C ASP A 27 -21.27 -20.62 -24.81
N CYS A 28 -21.91 -19.55 -25.29
CA CYS A 28 -21.79 -18.23 -24.67
C CYS A 28 -22.64 -18.02 -23.41
N TYR A 29 -22.05 -17.33 -22.44
CA TYR A 29 -22.79 -16.65 -21.35
C TYR A 29 -22.13 -15.33 -20.96
N VAL A 30 -22.92 -14.41 -20.41
CA VAL A 30 -22.44 -13.13 -19.88
C VAL A 30 -22.39 -13.22 -18.37
N SER A 31 -21.23 -12.87 -17.79
CA SER A 31 -21.08 -12.64 -16.36
C SER A 31 -21.12 -11.15 -16.07
N LEU A 32 -21.97 -10.75 -15.12
CA LEU A 32 -22.08 -9.38 -14.63
C LEU A 32 -21.45 -9.29 -13.24
N TRP A 33 -20.58 -8.30 -13.03
CA TRP A 33 -19.96 -8.05 -11.74
C TRP A 33 -19.94 -6.56 -11.40
N LEU A 34 -20.52 -6.22 -10.25
CA LEU A 34 -20.50 -4.87 -9.70
C LEU A 34 -20.11 -4.95 -8.21
N PRO A 35 -18.80 -4.99 -7.90
CA PRO A 35 -18.30 -5.28 -6.54
C PRO A 35 -18.70 -4.23 -5.51
N THR A 36 -19.14 -3.05 -5.94
CA THR A 36 -19.65 -2.00 -5.07
C THR A 36 -21.08 -2.27 -4.56
N ALA A 37 -21.86 -3.07 -5.30
CA ALA A 37 -23.26 -3.38 -5.04
C ALA A 37 -23.50 -4.83 -4.58
N SER A 38 -22.76 -5.80 -5.15
CA SER A 38 -22.83 -7.22 -4.77
C SER A 38 -21.43 -7.83 -4.78
N THR A 39 -21.17 -8.77 -3.87
CA THR A 39 -19.91 -9.52 -3.89
C THR A 39 -19.94 -10.64 -4.93
N ASP A 40 -21.11 -11.19 -5.21
CA ASP A 40 -21.29 -12.28 -6.16
C ASP A 40 -21.35 -11.79 -7.60
N LYS A 41 -20.87 -12.62 -8.51
CA LYS A 41 -21.05 -12.44 -9.96
C LYS A 41 -22.38 -13.03 -10.37
N PHE A 42 -23.18 -12.27 -11.10
CA PHE A 42 -24.36 -12.79 -11.77
C PHE A 42 -23.94 -13.40 -13.12
N LYS A 43 -24.70 -14.39 -13.59
CA LYS A 43 -24.45 -15.05 -14.88
C LYS A 43 -25.79 -15.27 -15.58
N THR A 44 -25.81 -15.03 -16.89
CA THR A 44 -26.93 -15.45 -17.74
C THR A 44 -26.94 -16.97 -17.91
N LYS A 45 -28.01 -17.51 -18.48
CA LYS A 45 -28.01 -18.88 -18.99
C LYS A 45 -26.96 -19.04 -20.10
N ILE A 46 -26.45 -20.25 -20.23
CA ILE A 46 -25.53 -20.61 -21.30
C ILE A 46 -26.34 -20.94 -22.55
N ILE A 47 -26.03 -20.29 -23.67
CA ILE A 47 -26.61 -20.59 -24.98
C ILE A 47 -25.56 -21.32 -25.79
N ARG A 48 -25.87 -22.57 -26.17
CA ARG A 48 -24.90 -23.46 -26.80
C ARG A 48 -24.80 -23.24 -28.30
N ASN A 49 -23.58 -23.39 -28.83
CA ASN A 49 -23.27 -23.44 -30.26
C ASN A 49 -23.96 -22.33 -31.06
N CYS A 50 -23.83 -21.08 -30.61
CA CYS A 50 -24.55 -19.94 -31.19
C CYS A 50 -23.68 -18.68 -31.23
N LYS A 51 -23.46 -18.13 -32.43
CA LYS A 51 -22.70 -16.88 -32.64
C LYS A 51 -23.46 -15.61 -32.33
N ASP A 52 -24.79 -15.70 -32.26
CA ASP A 52 -25.70 -14.57 -32.02
C ASP A 52 -26.66 -14.89 -30.84
N PRO A 53 -26.12 -15.15 -29.63
CA PRO A 53 -26.93 -15.57 -28.48
C PRO A 53 -27.90 -14.46 -28.03
N VAL A 54 -29.14 -14.85 -27.71
CA VAL A 54 -30.19 -13.96 -27.16
C VAL A 54 -30.62 -14.48 -25.80
N TRP A 55 -30.25 -13.78 -24.72
CA TRP A 55 -30.57 -14.18 -23.34
C TRP A 55 -31.85 -13.54 -22.84
N ASN A 56 -31.96 -12.22 -23.03
CA ASN A 56 -33.08 -11.40 -22.53
C ASN A 56 -33.32 -11.58 -21.01
N GLU A 57 -32.25 -11.54 -20.22
CA GLU A 57 -32.27 -11.73 -18.76
C GLU A 57 -32.02 -10.41 -18.03
N THR A 58 -32.79 -10.16 -16.96
CA THR A 58 -32.73 -8.90 -16.19
C THR A 58 -32.18 -9.15 -14.79
N PHE A 59 -31.24 -8.29 -14.38
CA PHE A 59 -30.57 -8.31 -13.09
C PHE A 59 -30.76 -6.96 -12.38
N TYR A 60 -30.75 -6.97 -11.05
CA TYR A 60 -31.01 -5.78 -10.24
C TYR A 60 -29.90 -5.54 -9.21
N PHE A 61 -29.35 -4.34 -9.20
CA PHE A 61 -28.31 -3.92 -8.27
C PHE A 61 -28.76 -2.70 -7.47
N ARG A 62 -28.57 -2.73 -6.15
CA ARG A 62 -28.71 -1.52 -5.34
C ARG A 62 -27.36 -0.80 -5.25
N ILE A 63 -27.26 0.37 -5.85
CA ILE A 63 -26.00 1.13 -5.94
C ILE A 63 -26.01 2.36 -5.05
N GLN A 64 -24.83 2.79 -4.59
CA GLN A 64 -24.64 4.03 -3.83
C GLN A 64 -24.10 5.11 -4.78
N SER A 65 -24.80 6.25 -4.87
CA SER A 65 -24.50 7.31 -5.84
C SER A 65 -23.13 7.99 -5.67
N GLN A 66 -22.62 8.05 -4.43
CA GLN A 66 -21.31 8.68 -4.13
C GLN A 66 -20.13 7.72 -4.35
N VAL A 67 -20.39 6.48 -4.73
CA VAL A 67 -19.38 5.47 -5.00
C VAL A 67 -19.20 5.35 -6.50
N LYS A 68 -17.97 5.16 -6.96
CA LYS A 68 -17.69 4.89 -8.38
C LYS A 68 -18.17 3.48 -8.74
N ASN A 69 -19.30 3.40 -9.42
CA ASN A 69 -19.93 2.14 -9.81
C ASN A 69 -19.55 1.80 -11.26
N VAL A 70 -18.53 0.95 -11.43
CA VAL A 70 -18.15 0.41 -12.74
C VAL A 70 -18.63 -1.04 -12.83
N LEU A 71 -19.58 -1.28 -13.73
CA LEU A 71 -20.12 -2.59 -14.03
C LEU A 71 -19.20 -3.31 -15.02
N GLU A 72 -18.86 -4.55 -14.70
CA GLU A 72 -18.09 -5.42 -15.56
C GLU A 72 -19.02 -6.43 -16.24
N LEU A 73 -19.04 -6.41 -17.57
CA LEU A 73 -19.80 -7.34 -18.41
C LEU A 73 -18.79 -8.21 -19.17
N ALA A 74 -18.54 -9.41 -18.65
CA ALA A 74 -17.58 -10.34 -19.22
C ALA A 74 -18.29 -11.43 -20.02
N LEU A 75 -17.93 -11.59 -21.29
CA LEU A 75 -18.43 -12.67 -22.14
C LEU A 75 -17.47 -13.86 -22.08
N TYR A 76 -18.01 -15.04 -21.83
CA TYR A 76 -17.26 -16.30 -21.75
C TYR A 76 -17.79 -17.29 -22.78
N ASP A 77 -16.89 -18.13 -23.27
CA ASP A 77 -17.20 -19.40 -23.91
C ASP A 77 -17.07 -20.53 -22.89
N LYS A 78 -18.08 -21.40 -22.79
CA LYS A 78 -18.10 -22.47 -21.80
C LYS A 78 -17.47 -23.73 -22.37
N ASP A 79 -16.39 -24.16 -21.72
CA ASP A 79 -15.74 -25.42 -22.05
C ASP A 79 -16.23 -26.57 -21.17
N VAL A 80 -16.25 -27.78 -21.73
CA VAL A 80 -16.67 -28.99 -21.01
C VAL A 80 -15.50 -29.60 -20.21
N VAL A 81 -14.27 -29.42 -20.67
CA VAL A 81 -13.07 -30.09 -20.13
C VAL A 81 -12.05 -29.09 -19.57
N THR A 82 -11.89 -27.94 -20.21
CA THR A 82 -10.97 -26.86 -19.84
C THR A 82 -11.70 -25.77 -19.04
N GLN A 83 -10.93 -24.80 -18.53
CA GLN A 83 -11.50 -23.61 -17.91
C GLN A 83 -12.12 -22.73 -19.00
N ASP A 84 -13.36 -22.25 -18.77
CA ASP A 84 -14.09 -21.35 -19.69
C ASP A 84 -13.19 -20.26 -20.29
N ASP A 85 -13.19 -20.17 -21.62
CA ASP A 85 -12.43 -19.19 -22.37
C ASP A 85 -13.02 -17.78 -22.19
N HIS A 86 -12.22 -16.87 -21.64
CA HIS A 86 -12.60 -15.48 -21.45
C HIS A 86 -12.42 -14.68 -22.73
N LEU A 87 -13.51 -14.30 -23.39
CA LEU A 87 -13.46 -13.62 -24.68
C LEU A 87 -13.11 -12.14 -24.53
N PHE A 88 -13.93 -11.41 -23.77
CA PHE A 88 -13.70 -9.99 -23.49
C PHE A 88 -14.48 -9.53 -22.24
N THR A 89 -14.10 -8.37 -21.71
CA THR A 89 -14.87 -7.65 -20.68
C THR A 89 -15.15 -6.22 -21.11
N VAL A 90 -16.40 -5.79 -21.02
CA VAL A 90 -16.80 -4.38 -21.12
C VAL A 90 -16.88 -3.78 -19.72
N TYR A 91 -16.16 -2.68 -19.50
CA TYR A 91 -16.25 -1.85 -18.30
C TYR A 91 -17.16 -0.66 -18.60
N PHE A 92 -18.31 -0.62 -17.94
CA PHE A 92 -19.31 0.42 -18.13
C PHE A 92 -19.52 1.22 -16.84
N ASP A 93 -19.27 2.53 -16.91
CA ASP A 93 -19.49 3.43 -15.79
C ASP A 93 -20.96 3.83 -15.70
N ILE A 94 -21.58 3.44 -14.59
CA ILE A 94 -23.01 3.68 -14.33
C ILE A 94 -23.29 5.18 -14.18
N ALA A 95 -22.30 6.01 -13.87
CA ALA A 95 -22.44 7.46 -13.79
C ALA A 95 -22.95 8.10 -15.10
N LYS A 96 -22.78 7.44 -16.25
CA LYS A 96 -23.30 7.88 -17.54
C LYS A 96 -24.83 7.87 -17.62
N LEU A 97 -25.48 6.96 -16.88
CA LEU A 97 -26.93 6.77 -16.94
C LEU A 97 -27.68 7.91 -16.27
N SER A 98 -28.81 8.30 -16.83
CA SER A 98 -29.73 9.29 -16.25
C SER A 98 -30.80 8.60 -15.41
N LEU A 99 -31.21 9.28 -14.34
CA LEU A 99 -32.24 8.77 -13.45
C LEU A 99 -33.60 8.82 -14.14
N GLY A 100 -34.35 7.71 -14.09
CA GLY A 100 -35.69 7.57 -14.67
C GLY A 100 -35.73 7.32 -16.17
N GLU A 101 -34.58 7.18 -16.83
CA GLU A 101 -34.49 6.87 -18.26
C GLU A 101 -34.05 5.42 -18.48
N GLU A 102 -34.73 4.71 -19.39
CA GLU A 102 -34.28 3.42 -19.90
C GLU A 102 -33.47 3.65 -21.18
N VAL A 103 -32.25 3.13 -21.21
CA VAL A 103 -31.34 3.25 -22.36
C VAL A 103 -30.86 1.86 -22.81
N PHE A 104 -30.76 1.68 -24.12
CA PHE A 104 -30.28 0.44 -24.73
C PHE A 104 -28.91 0.70 -25.37
N MET A 105 -27.87 0.18 -24.73
CA MET A 105 -26.49 0.39 -25.14
C MET A 105 -26.01 -0.75 -26.03
N HIS A 106 -25.37 -0.39 -27.14
CA HIS A 106 -24.69 -1.29 -28.05
C HIS A 106 -23.19 -1.07 -27.88
N PHE A 107 -22.50 -2.06 -27.32
CA PHE A 107 -21.06 -2.03 -27.11
C PHE A 107 -20.36 -2.67 -28.31
N LYS A 108 -19.63 -1.88 -29.10
CA LYS A 108 -18.87 -2.37 -30.26
C LYS A 108 -17.55 -2.98 -29.80
N CYS A 109 -17.53 -4.29 -29.55
CA CYS A 109 -16.35 -5.00 -29.03
C CYS A 109 -15.28 -5.23 -30.11
N ASP A 110 -15.67 -5.35 -31.39
CA ASP A 110 -14.74 -5.35 -32.53
C ASP A 110 -15.41 -4.65 -33.73
N SER A 111 -14.93 -3.46 -34.07
CA SER A 111 -15.50 -2.64 -35.15
C SER A 111 -15.21 -3.23 -36.54
N GLN A 112 -14.10 -3.94 -36.73
CA GLN A 112 -13.78 -4.57 -38.02
C GLN A 112 -14.67 -5.77 -38.29
N ARG A 113 -15.08 -6.47 -37.22
CA ARG A 113 -15.83 -7.73 -37.30
C ARG A 113 -17.30 -7.61 -36.90
N GLN A 114 -17.74 -6.39 -36.59
CA GLN A 114 -19.12 -6.10 -36.16
C GLN A 114 -19.54 -6.93 -34.94
N GLN A 115 -18.59 -7.22 -34.02
CA GLN A 115 -18.88 -7.92 -32.78
C GLN A 115 -19.50 -6.93 -31.78
N GLU A 116 -20.68 -7.24 -31.27
CA GLU A 116 -21.41 -6.34 -30.37
C GLU A 116 -22.10 -7.05 -29.21
N LEU A 117 -22.25 -6.34 -28.10
CA LEU A 117 -23.05 -6.74 -26.94
C LEU A 117 -24.13 -5.68 -26.69
N GLU A 118 -25.39 -6.11 -26.64
CA GLU A 118 -26.55 -5.23 -26.43
C GLU A 118 -27.11 -5.41 -25.02
N VAL A 119 -27.20 -4.31 -24.28
CA VAL A 119 -27.64 -4.29 -22.87
C VAL A 119 -28.56 -3.09 -22.62
N GLY A 120 -29.74 -3.37 -22.07
CA GLY A 120 -30.66 -2.36 -21.54
C GLY A 120 -30.29 -1.96 -20.12
N PHE A 121 -30.35 -0.68 -19.80
CA PHE A 121 -30.11 -0.13 -18.47
C PHE A 121 -31.25 0.81 -18.07
N ALA A 122 -31.69 0.72 -16.82
CA ALA A 122 -32.55 1.72 -16.20
C ALA A 122 -32.04 2.03 -14.79
N LEU A 123 -32.08 3.31 -14.41
CA LEU A 123 -31.65 3.77 -13.10
C LEU A 123 -32.82 4.44 -12.39
N ASP A 124 -33.28 3.86 -11.29
CA ASP A 124 -34.47 4.32 -10.56
C ASP A 124 -34.17 4.71 -9.12
N ASN A 125 -35.03 5.56 -8.55
CA ASN A 125 -34.99 5.88 -7.13
C ASN A 125 -35.43 4.69 -6.27
N VAL A 126 -34.66 4.36 -5.23
CA VAL A 126 -35.06 3.37 -4.23
C VAL A 126 -35.78 4.06 -3.08
N SER A 127 -36.98 3.58 -2.74
CA SER A 127 -37.67 4.00 -1.52
C SER A 127 -36.90 3.54 -0.27
N GLY A 128 -36.54 4.47 0.61
CA GLY A 128 -35.88 4.16 1.88
C GLY A 128 -35.06 5.34 2.44
N PRO A 129 -34.56 5.24 3.67
CA PRO A 129 -33.73 6.28 4.24
C PRO A 129 -32.38 6.36 3.49
N PRO A 130 -31.83 7.57 3.29
CA PRO A 130 -30.51 7.74 2.70
C PRO A 130 -29.45 7.06 3.59
N GLU A 131 -28.39 6.57 2.95
CA GLU A 131 -27.27 5.94 3.65
C GLU A 131 -26.32 6.99 4.19
N THR A 132 -25.94 6.89 5.47
CA THR A 132 -24.84 7.69 6.02
C THR A 132 -23.52 7.06 5.57
N ILE A 133 -22.67 7.86 4.92
CA ILE A 133 -21.33 7.49 4.47
C ILE A 133 -20.30 8.45 5.05
N ILE A 134 -19.05 8.01 5.16
CA ILE A 134 -17.91 8.85 5.55
C ILE A 134 -16.91 8.85 4.39
N THR A 135 -16.40 10.02 3.98
CA THR A 135 -15.50 10.14 2.83
C THR A 135 -14.53 11.32 2.97
N ASN A 136 -13.36 11.21 2.34
CA ASN A 136 -12.41 12.31 2.08
C ASN A 136 -12.44 12.77 0.61
N GLY A 137 -13.46 12.39 -0.16
CA GLY A 137 -13.57 12.66 -1.60
C GLY A 137 -12.77 11.69 -2.49
N VAL A 138 -12.08 10.70 -1.92
CA VAL A 138 -11.38 9.63 -2.66
C VAL A 138 -11.86 8.25 -2.24
N LEU A 139 -11.90 7.99 -0.93
CA LEU A 139 -12.43 6.75 -0.36
C LEU A 139 -13.77 7.00 0.31
N VAL A 140 -14.65 5.99 0.27
CA VAL A 140 -15.96 5.96 0.90
C VAL A 140 -16.04 4.78 1.86
N SER A 141 -16.24 5.07 3.13
CA SER A 141 -16.66 4.08 4.14
C SER A 141 -18.17 4.06 4.20
N ARG A 142 -18.74 2.88 3.94
CA ARG A 142 -20.18 2.64 4.09
C ARG A 142 -20.52 2.31 5.54
N LYS A 143 -21.78 2.52 5.91
CA LYS A 143 -22.27 2.10 7.22
C LYS A 143 -22.30 0.57 7.30
N ILE A 144 -21.60 0.02 8.29
CA ILE A 144 -21.61 -1.42 8.58
C ILE A 144 -22.78 -1.77 9.51
N CYS A 145 -23.35 -2.96 9.32
CA CYS A 145 -24.32 -3.58 10.20
C CYS A 145 -23.70 -4.85 10.79
N ARG A 146 -24.15 -5.23 11.98
CA ARG A 146 -23.77 -6.47 12.64
C ARG A 146 -24.96 -7.42 12.70
N LEU A 147 -24.81 -8.62 12.13
CA LEU A 147 -25.75 -9.72 12.28
C LEU A 147 -25.22 -10.67 13.35
N GLU A 148 -26.08 -11.09 14.28
CA GLU A 148 -25.75 -12.13 15.24
C GLU A 148 -26.66 -13.34 15.05
N VAL A 149 -26.04 -14.50 14.83
CA VAL A 149 -26.73 -15.75 14.57
C VAL A 149 -26.54 -16.68 15.76
N GLN A 150 -27.64 -17.11 16.38
CA GLN A 150 -27.63 -18.06 17.48
C GLN A 150 -28.42 -19.31 17.11
N VAL A 151 -27.95 -20.45 17.61
CA VAL A 151 -28.63 -21.73 17.43
C VAL A 151 -29.11 -22.23 18.78
N ILE A 152 -30.43 -22.46 18.90
CA ILE A 152 -31.04 -22.98 20.13
C ILE A 152 -31.72 -24.33 19.84
N GLU A 153 -31.58 -25.28 20.76
CA GLU A 153 -32.27 -26.57 20.66
C GLU A 153 -33.57 -26.54 21.48
N LYS A 154 -34.71 -26.91 20.87
CA LYS A 154 -35.96 -27.12 21.62
C LYS A 154 -35.90 -28.49 22.33
N LYS A 155 -36.06 -28.52 23.66
CA LYS A 155 -36.18 -29.77 24.44
C LYS A 155 -37.41 -30.57 23.97
N LYS A 156 -37.21 -31.78 23.41
CA LYS A 156 -38.28 -32.78 23.27
C LYS A 156 -38.38 -33.65 24.52
N LYS A 157 -39.61 -33.95 24.95
CA LYS A 157 -39.90 -34.98 25.95
C LYS A 157 -39.52 -36.35 25.39
N LYS A 158 -38.57 -37.01 26.06
CA LYS A 158 -38.22 -38.44 25.99
C LYS A 158 -38.15 -39.05 24.58
N GLU A 159 -36.97 -39.01 23.97
CA GLU A 159 -36.52 -40.07 23.05
C GLU A 159 -35.00 -40.25 23.13
N LYS A 160 -34.53 -41.47 22.88
CA LYS A 160 -33.16 -41.96 23.13
C LYS A 160 -32.11 -41.09 22.46
N LYS A 161 -31.13 -40.62 23.26
CA LYS A 161 -29.97 -39.81 22.84
C LYS A 161 -29.10 -40.58 21.84
N SER A 162 -29.09 -40.15 20.57
CA SER A 162 -27.93 -40.35 19.70
C SER A 162 -26.95 -39.19 19.93
N VAL A 163 -25.71 -39.53 20.29
CA VAL A 163 -24.62 -38.57 20.51
C VAL A 163 -24.04 -38.17 19.15
N SER A 164 -24.78 -37.40 18.37
CA SER A 164 -24.27 -36.85 17.11
C SER A 164 -23.96 -35.36 17.31
N LYS A 165 -22.69 -35.01 17.10
CA LYS A 165 -22.23 -33.61 17.01
C LYS A 165 -22.92 -32.97 15.81
N LYS A 166 -23.68 -31.89 16.04
CA LYS A 166 -24.38 -31.16 14.96
C LYS A 166 -23.59 -29.89 14.64
N GLU A 167 -23.12 -29.77 13.41
CA GLU A 167 -22.36 -28.60 12.93
C GLU A 167 -23.20 -27.84 11.91
N PHE A 168 -23.36 -26.54 12.14
CA PHE A 168 -24.09 -25.61 11.28
C PHE A 168 -23.10 -24.62 10.69
N SER A 169 -23.13 -24.39 9.39
CA SER A 169 -22.29 -23.38 8.73
C SER A 169 -23.16 -22.20 8.28
N PHE A 170 -22.77 -21.00 8.66
CA PHE A 170 -23.44 -19.76 8.29
C PHE A 170 -22.50 -18.92 7.44
N LYS A 171 -22.94 -18.49 6.26
CA LYS A 171 -22.16 -17.63 5.38
C LYS A 171 -22.91 -16.34 5.10
N VAL A 172 -22.28 -15.20 5.37
CA VAL A 172 -22.79 -13.90 4.96
C VAL A 172 -21.88 -13.34 3.88
N GLN A 173 -22.37 -13.32 2.64
CA GLN A 173 -21.59 -12.86 1.50
C GLN A 173 -21.27 -11.35 1.63
N GLY A 174 -20.01 -11.00 1.39
CA GLY A 174 -19.52 -9.62 1.54
C GLY A 174 -19.40 -9.13 2.99
N SER A 175 -19.57 -10.01 3.98
CA SER A 175 -19.18 -9.71 5.36
C SER A 175 -17.68 -9.81 5.55
N TYR A 176 -17.15 -9.19 6.62
CA TYR A 176 -15.76 -9.33 7.03
C TYR A 176 -15.40 -10.80 7.34
N GLU A 177 -16.27 -11.51 8.04
CA GLU A 177 -16.03 -12.88 8.51
C GLU A 177 -16.24 -13.94 7.42
N GLY A 178 -17.09 -13.67 6.42
CA GLY A 178 -17.44 -14.61 5.36
C GLY A 178 -18.29 -15.77 5.90
N THR A 179 -17.64 -16.85 6.35
CA THR A 179 -18.28 -18.09 6.83
C THR A 179 -17.90 -18.36 8.28
N GLN A 180 -18.87 -18.74 9.13
CA GLN A 180 -18.66 -19.18 10.50
C GLN A 180 -19.47 -20.43 10.82
N ASP A 181 -18.86 -21.34 11.56
CA ASP A 181 -19.48 -22.59 11.97
C ASP A 181 -19.89 -22.55 13.44
N ILE A 182 -21.08 -23.06 13.74
CA ILE A 182 -21.61 -23.26 15.09
C ILE A 182 -21.78 -24.76 15.32
N THR A 183 -21.07 -25.29 16.31
CA THR A 183 -21.21 -26.67 16.74
C THR A 183 -22.09 -26.77 17.98
N LEU A 184 -23.03 -27.72 17.99
CA LEU A 184 -23.78 -28.15 19.18
C LEU A 184 -23.27 -29.51 19.70
N GLY A 185 -22.98 -29.59 21.00
CA GLY A 185 -22.42 -30.76 21.71
C GLY A 185 -22.82 -30.84 23.20
N SER A 186 -22.62 -32.02 23.80
CA SER A 186 -23.37 -32.61 24.94
C SER A 186 -23.05 -32.16 26.37
N ASP A 187 -22.83 -30.88 26.68
CA ASP A 187 -22.67 -30.45 28.08
C ASP A 187 -24.03 -30.14 28.73
N LEU A 188 -24.40 -30.97 29.71
CA LEU A 188 -25.71 -31.04 30.36
C LEU A 188 -26.07 -29.84 31.24
N LEU A 189 -25.25 -28.78 31.29
CA LEU A 189 -25.48 -27.67 32.22
C LEU A 189 -25.66 -26.30 31.53
N PHE A 190 -25.02 -26.00 30.39
CA PHE A 190 -25.28 -24.75 29.64
C PHE A 190 -24.86 -24.89 28.15
N SER A 191 -25.69 -25.48 27.29
CA SER A 191 -25.39 -25.54 25.85
C SER A 191 -25.82 -24.24 25.13
N CYS A 192 -25.15 -23.12 25.43
CA CYS A 192 -25.22 -21.93 24.58
C CYS A 192 -23.90 -21.85 23.81
N SER A 193 -23.92 -22.19 22.52
CA SER A 193 -22.77 -21.95 21.64
C SER A 193 -22.59 -20.43 21.50
N SER A 194 -21.35 -19.97 21.41
CA SER A 194 -21.08 -18.57 21.14
C SER A 194 -21.75 -18.16 19.82
N PRO A 195 -22.49 -17.04 19.77
CA PRO A 195 -23.12 -16.57 18.55
C PRO A 195 -22.11 -16.35 17.42
N ALA A 196 -22.48 -16.72 16.19
CA ALA A 196 -21.75 -16.27 15.00
C ALA A 196 -22.08 -14.79 14.74
N LYS A 197 -21.07 -13.97 14.44
CA LYS A 197 -21.20 -12.52 14.30
C LYS A 197 -20.68 -12.07 12.95
N PHE A 198 -21.50 -11.40 12.16
CA PHE A 198 -21.11 -10.95 10.82
C PHE A 198 -21.20 -9.44 10.69
N HIS A 199 -20.17 -8.80 10.16
CA HIS A 199 -20.15 -7.36 9.86
C HIS A 199 -20.18 -7.13 8.36
N TYR A 200 -21.18 -6.41 7.86
CA TYR A 200 -21.41 -6.23 6.42
C TYR A 200 -21.99 -4.85 6.11
N ALA A 201 -21.82 -4.37 4.87
CA ALA A 201 -22.48 -3.15 4.41
C ALA A 201 -23.95 -3.42 4.08
N ARG A 202 -24.87 -2.73 4.77
CA ARG A 202 -26.32 -3.03 4.71
C ARG A 202 -26.89 -3.07 3.29
N TYR A 203 -26.54 -2.07 2.50
CA TYR A 203 -27.12 -1.84 1.18
C TYR A 203 -26.21 -2.37 0.06
N LYS A 204 -25.45 -3.43 0.36
CA LYS A 204 -24.64 -4.21 -0.59
C LYS A 204 -25.27 -5.60 -0.85
N GLN A 205 -26.61 -5.64 -0.90
CA GLN A 205 -27.44 -6.85 -1.07
C GLN A 205 -26.88 -8.13 -0.40
N PRO A 206 -26.64 -8.12 0.92
CA PRO A 206 -26.00 -9.25 1.58
C PRO A 206 -27.01 -10.39 1.76
N THR A 207 -26.55 -11.61 1.51
CA THR A 207 -27.31 -12.85 1.68
C THR A 207 -26.71 -13.68 2.81
N LEU A 208 -27.57 -14.31 3.61
CA LEU A 208 -27.18 -15.32 4.60
C LEU A 208 -27.53 -16.71 4.04
N ASP A 209 -26.51 -17.53 3.83
CA ASP A 209 -26.65 -18.94 3.47
C ASP A 209 -26.45 -19.82 4.72
N VAL A 210 -27.31 -20.82 4.90
CA VAL A 210 -27.26 -21.74 6.04
C VAL A 210 -27.08 -23.19 5.58
N THR A 211 -25.93 -23.79 5.90
CA THR A 211 -25.67 -25.22 5.67
C THR A 211 -26.03 -26.03 6.92
N LEU A 212 -26.90 -27.04 6.74
CA LEU A 212 -27.37 -27.92 7.81
C LEU A 212 -26.43 -29.12 8.05
N PRO A 213 -26.43 -29.71 9.27
CA PRO A 213 -25.61 -30.86 9.60
C PRO A 213 -25.81 -32.04 8.64
N GLY A 214 -24.71 -32.68 8.23
CA GLY A 214 -24.75 -33.89 7.39
C GLY A 214 -24.85 -33.65 5.88
N LYS A 215 -25.01 -32.40 5.41
CA LYS A 215 -24.84 -32.03 4.00
C LYS A 215 -23.41 -31.54 3.77
N LYS A 216 -22.65 -32.16 2.85
CA LYS A 216 -21.31 -31.68 2.46
C LYS A 216 -21.44 -30.45 1.56
N GLN A 217 -20.61 -29.43 1.77
CA GLN A 217 -20.40 -28.37 0.79
C GLN A 217 -19.74 -28.95 -0.47
N PRO A 218 -20.15 -28.56 -1.69
CA PRO A 218 -19.36 -28.83 -2.88
C PRO A 218 -18.04 -28.04 -2.84
N PRO A 219 -16.95 -28.54 -3.47
CA PRO A 219 -15.67 -27.87 -3.48
C PRO A 219 -15.75 -26.48 -4.15
N ALA A 220 -14.92 -25.54 -3.69
CA ALA A 220 -14.95 -24.10 -3.99
C ALA A 220 -14.67 -23.70 -5.47
N ILE A 221 -14.71 -24.63 -6.43
CA ILE A 221 -14.30 -24.41 -7.83
C ILE A 221 -15.51 -24.39 -8.79
N CYS A 222 -16.75 -24.54 -8.32
CA CYS A 222 -17.91 -24.50 -9.22
C CYS A 222 -19.04 -23.62 -8.68
N SER A 223 -19.16 -22.40 -9.23
CA SER A 223 -20.30 -21.50 -9.00
C SER A 223 -21.51 -21.87 -9.87
N CYS A 224 -21.85 -23.16 -9.97
CA CYS A 224 -23.11 -23.59 -10.54
C CYS A 224 -24.15 -23.58 -9.41
N ALA A 225 -25.19 -22.77 -9.59
CA ALA A 225 -26.34 -22.73 -8.70
C ALA A 225 -27.05 -24.09 -8.74
N TYR A 226 -26.59 -25.03 -7.91
CA TYR A 226 -27.40 -26.17 -7.51
C TYR A 226 -28.31 -25.70 -6.38
N ASP A 227 -29.60 -26.00 -6.54
CA ASP A 227 -30.65 -25.78 -5.57
C ASP A 227 -30.36 -26.65 -4.33
N THR A 228 -29.50 -26.12 -3.47
CA THR A 228 -29.21 -26.68 -2.17
C THR A 228 -30.39 -26.28 -1.31
N GLY A 229 -31.19 -27.25 -0.85
CA GLY A 229 -32.30 -27.01 0.08
C GLY A 229 -31.82 -26.49 1.44
N SER A 230 -31.24 -25.30 1.43
CA SER A 230 -30.66 -24.48 2.48
C SER A 230 -31.35 -23.12 2.38
N PRO A 231 -31.85 -22.57 3.50
CA PRO A 231 -32.51 -21.27 3.47
C PRO A 231 -31.47 -20.18 3.14
N ASN A 232 -31.72 -19.44 2.06
CA ASN A 232 -31.02 -18.19 1.73
C ASN A 232 -31.90 -17.02 2.17
N VAL A 233 -31.34 -16.09 2.94
CA VAL A 233 -32.07 -14.91 3.44
C VAL A 233 -31.39 -13.64 2.99
N GLU A 234 -32.15 -12.78 2.30
CA GLU A 234 -31.74 -11.44 1.94
C GLU A 234 -31.77 -10.50 3.15
N LEU A 235 -30.60 -10.08 3.64
CA LEU A 235 -30.49 -9.30 4.87
C LEU A 235 -30.93 -7.84 4.72
N HIS A 236 -30.94 -7.31 3.50
CA HIS A 236 -31.29 -5.91 3.24
C HIS A 236 -32.80 -5.63 3.40
N SER A 237 -33.65 -6.67 3.31
CA SER A 237 -35.10 -6.59 3.50
C SER A 237 -35.52 -6.60 4.98
N ILE A 238 -34.59 -6.91 5.88
CA ILE A 238 -34.86 -7.05 7.31
C ILE A 238 -35.03 -5.66 7.97
N PRO A 239 -36.15 -5.39 8.67
CA PRO A 239 -36.34 -4.14 9.40
C PRO A 239 -35.31 -3.97 10.51
N SER A 240 -34.78 -2.75 10.68
CA SER A 240 -33.84 -2.44 11.77
C SER A 240 -34.46 -2.73 13.15
N GLY A 241 -33.69 -3.36 14.03
CA GLY A 241 -34.03 -3.47 15.46
C GLY A 241 -35.13 -4.48 15.79
N LYS A 242 -35.49 -5.39 14.87
CA LYS A 242 -36.43 -6.49 15.14
C LYS A 242 -35.72 -7.83 15.18
N ASN A 243 -36.02 -8.63 16.22
CA ASN A 243 -35.64 -10.04 16.26
C ASN A 243 -36.51 -10.81 15.27
N MET A 244 -35.90 -11.69 14.46
CA MET A 244 -36.62 -12.47 13.46
C MET A 244 -36.16 -13.93 13.47
N ILE A 245 -37.12 -14.83 13.23
CA ILE A 245 -36.89 -16.27 13.08
C ILE A 245 -36.77 -16.52 11.58
N LEU A 246 -35.61 -16.99 11.09
CA LEU A 246 -35.36 -17.11 9.64
C LEU A 246 -35.77 -18.45 9.03
N ALA A 247 -35.77 -19.56 9.78
CA ALA A 247 -36.17 -20.86 9.25
C ALA A 247 -36.59 -21.86 10.34
N GLU A 248 -37.65 -22.63 10.06
CA GLU A 248 -38.06 -23.82 10.81
C GLU A 248 -37.92 -25.03 9.89
N VAL A 249 -36.88 -25.86 10.10
CA VAL A 249 -36.61 -27.03 9.24
C VAL A 249 -37.15 -28.29 9.91
N SER A 250 -38.12 -28.94 9.28
CA SER A 250 -38.81 -30.15 9.74
C SER A 250 -38.07 -31.45 9.38
N ALA A 251 -36.76 -31.47 9.63
CA ALA A 251 -36.01 -32.69 9.87
C ALA A 251 -35.10 -32.40 11.07
N CYS A 252 -35.31 -33.11 12.18
CA CYS A 252 -34.56 -32.96 13.43
C CYS A 252 -34.91 -31.76 14.35
N SER A 253 -36.18 -31.36 14.47
CA SER A 253 -36.71 -30.55 15.61
C SER A 253 -35.81 -29.37 16.04
N PHE A 254 -35.43 -28.52 15.08
CA PHE A 254 -34.48 -27.41 15.24
C PHE A 254 -35.23 -26.06 15.33
N VAL A 255 -34.79 -25.14 16.20
CA VAL A 255 -35.25 -23.72 16.20
C VAL A 255 -34.08 -22.78 16.46
N GLY A 256 -33.43 -22.31 15.40
CA GLY A 256 -32.43 -21.24 15.48
C GLY A 256 -33.08 -19.87 15.71
N TRP A 257 -32.42 -19.01 16.50
CA TRP A 257 -32.89 -17.65 16.79
C TRP A 257 -31.85 -16.67 16.26
N ILE A 258 -32.28 -15.71 15.46
CA ILE A 258 -31.36 -14.75 14.85
C ILE A 258 -31.61 -13.40 15.49
N PHE A 259 -30.56 -12.90 16.14
CA PHE A 259 -30.60 -11.67 16.91
C PHE A 259 -29.90 -10.58 16.11
N PHE A 260 -30.64 -9.52 15.82
CA PHE A 260 -30.06 -8.31 15.25
C PHE A 260 -29.78 -7.35 16.40
N PHE A 261 -28.50 -7.11 16.70
CA PHE A 261 -28.12 -6.08 17.67
C PHE A 261 -27.81 -4.79 16.91
N PRO A 262 -28.67 -3.75 17.00
CA PRO A 262 -28.28 -2.43 16.52
C PRO A 262 -27.12 -1.89 17.37
N ASP A 263 -26.16 -1.27 16.71
CA ASP A 263 -25.25 -0.26 17.27
C ASP A 263 -24.38 -0.66 18.48
N LEU A 264 -23.57 -1.71 18.35
CA LEU A 264 -22.49 -2.01 19.31
C LEU A 264 -21.08 -1.93 18.69
N CYS A 265 -20.88 -1.05 17.71
CA CYS A 265 -19.59 -0.38 17.58
C CYS A 265 -19.68 0.88 18.45
N SER A 266 -18.94 0.91 19.54
CA SER A 266 -18.70 2.12 20.33
C SER A 266 -18.29 3.26 19.38
N SER A 267 -19.22 4.16 19.10
CA SER A 267 -19.24 5.21 18.06
C SER A 267 -19.44 4.74 16.60
N PRO A 268 -20.70 4.68 16.10
CA PRO A 268 -21.02 4.36 14.70
C PRO A 268 -20.36 5.29 13.66
N ASP A 269 -20.01 6.52 14.08
CA ASP A 269 -19.52 7.60 13.22
C ASP A 269 -17.99 7.82 13.27
N HIS A 270 -17.25 7.04 14.07
CA HIS A 270 -15.79 7.16 14.14
C HIS A 270 -15.12 6.03 13.34
N LEU A 271 -14.13 6.38 12.52
CA LEU A 271 -13.26 5.43 11.83
C LEU A 271 -11.95 5.28 12.61
N ASP A 272 -11.45 4.06 12.70
CA ASP A 272 -10.09 3.80 13.21
C ASP A 272 -9.03 4.14 12.14
N VAL A 273 -9.43 4.11 10.87
CA VAL A 273 -8.64 4.65 9.75
C VAL A 273 -8.93 6.14 9.61
N ARG A 274 -7.90 6.98 9.74
CA ARG A 274 -7.98 8.41 9.49
C ARG A 274 -8.07 8.65 7.98
N LEU A 275 -9.17 9.27 7.55
CA LEU A 275 -9.33 9.77 6.18
C LEU A 275 -9.03 11.27 6.16
N GLY A 276 -7.96 11.68 5.48
CA GLY A 276 -7.62 13.08 5.27
C GLY A 276 -6.25 13.26 4.63
N PHE A 277 -6.11 14.31 3.83
CA PHE A 277 -4.85 14.66 3.16
C PHE A 277 -3.96 15.55 4.02
N ASP A 278 -4.47 16.15 5.09
CA ASP A 278 -3.66 16.94 6.03
C ASP A 278 -2.72 16.08 6.89
N LEU A 279 -1.77 16.74 7.57
CA LEU A 279 -0.95 16.12 8.60
C LEU A 279 -1.81 15.72 9.80
N CYS A 280 -1.54 14.58 10.43
CA CYS A 280 -2.23 14.22 11.67
C CYS A 280 -1.96 15.24 12.78
N MET A 281 -2.86 15.26 13.77
CA MET A 281 -2.75 16.19 14.90
C MET A 281 -1.43 16.05 15.66
N GLN A 282 -0.90 14.83 15.75
CA GLN A 282 0.37 14.52 16.41
C GLN A 282 1.56 15.11 15.65
N GLU A 283 1.59 15.03 14.32
CA GLU A 283 2.63 15.66 13.51
C GLU A 283 2.53 17.19 13.57
N GLN A 284 1.32 17.76 13.58
CA GLN A 284 1.14 19.21 13.77
C GLN A 284 1.63 19.68 15.14
N ASP A 285 1.35 18.92 16.20
CA ASP A 285 1.86 19.20 17.54
C ASP A 285 3.38 19.07 17.62
N PHE A 286 3.95 18.04 17.00
CA PHE A 286 5.39 17.87 16.84
C PHE A 286 6.01 19.10 16.16
N LEU A 287 5.44 19.60 15.07
CA LEU A 287 5.97 20.77 14.35
C LEU A 287 6.06 22.00 15.25
N ARG A 288 5.01 22.28 16.04
CA ARG A 288 5.01 23.39 17.02
C ARG A 288 6.10 23.22 18.08
N LYS A 289 6.34 21.99 18.54
CA LYS A 289 7.39 21.69 19.52
C LYS A 289 8.78 21.78 18.90
N ARG A 290 8.99 21.18 17.73
CA ARG A 290 10.27 21.17 17.00
C ARG A 290 10.71 22.56 16.60
N GLN A 291 9.77 23.45 16.30
CA GLN A 291 10.06 24.86 16.01
C GLN A 291 10.83 25.57 17.13
N ARG A 292 10.61 25.20 18.39
CA ARG A 292 11.33 25.73 19.55
C ARG A 292 12.81 25.32 19.59
N TYR A 293 13.18 24.27 18.86
CA TYR A 293 14.58 23.86 18.67
C TYR A 293 15.16 24.46 17.39
N VAL A 294 14.40 24.44 16.30
CA VAL A 294 14.84 24.88 14.97
C VAL A 294 15.12 26.38 14.93
N ALA A 295 14.24 27.23 15.47
CA ALA A 295 14.42 28.68 15.38
C ALA A 295 15.67 29.18 16.14
N PRO A 296 15.94 28.77 17.41
CA PRO A 296 17.19 29.11 18.09
C PRO A 296 18.43 28.52 17.42
N ALA A 297 18.35 27.28 16.91
CA ALA A 297 19.45 26.64 16.21
C ALA A 297 19.82 27.41 14.93
N LEU A 298 18.83 27.80 14.12
CA LEU A 298 19.04 28.61 12.93
C LEU A 298 19.61 29.99 13.26
N LYS A 299 19.12 30.66 14.31
CA LYS A 299 19.69 31.93 14.78
C LYS A 299 21.17 31.78 15.11
N LYS A 300 21.54 30.74 15.85
CA LYS A 300 22.93 30.47 16.25
C LYS A 300 23.81 30.15 15.04
N VAL A 301 23.34 29.27 14.17
CA VAL A 301 24.09 28.79 12.99
C VAL A 301 24.33 29.90 11.97
N LEU A 302 23.31 30.74 11.73
CA LEU A 302 23.35 31.83 10.76
C LEU A 302 23.78 33.18 11.36
N GLN A 303 24.06 33.22 12.66
CA GLN A 303 24.41 34.44 13.41
C GLN A 303 23.43 35.59 13.19
N LEU A 304 22.13 35.30 13.25
CA LEU A 304 21.08 36.30 13.02
C LEU A 304 20.97 37.27 14.20
N GLU A 305 20.82 38.57 13.90
CA GLU A 305 20.68 39.62 14.91
C GLU A 305 19.38 39.50 15.73
N HIS A 306 18.32 39.00 15.12
CA HIS A 306 16.99 38.90 15.72
C HIS A 306 16.50 37.46 15.73
N ASP A 307 15.63 37.14 16.69
CA ASP A 307 14.95 35.85 16.72
C ASP A 307 14.06 35.67 15.50
N LEU A 308 14.03 34.46 14.95
CA LEU A 308 13.15 34.11 13.84
C LEU A 308 11.72 33.98 14.37
N LEU A 309 10.79 34.66 13.70
CA LEU A 309 9.36 34.45 13.93
C LEU A 309 8.93 33.11 13.33
N ASP A 310 7.78 32.60 13.79
CA ASP A 310 7.32 31.27 13.39
C ASP A 310 7.21 31.10 11.86
N HIS A 311 6.67 32.10 11.18
CA HIS A 311 6.53 32.10 9.72
C HIS A 311 7.84 32.35 8.96
N GLU A 312 8.88 32.85 9.64
CA GLU A 312 10.22 33.05 9.06
C GLU A 312 11.08 31.78 9.15
N THR A 313 10.68 30.82 9.97
CA THR A 313 11.44 29.59 10.21
C THR A 313 11.23 28.61 9.04
N PRO A 314 12.28 28.31 8.24
CA PRO A 314 12.17 27.34 7.16
C PRO A 314 12.07 25.90 7.70
N VAL A 315 11.34 25.06 6.98
CA VAL A 315 11.30 23.62 7.24
C VAL A 315 12.46 22.97 6.51
N VAL A 316 13.43 22.43 7.27
CA VAL A 316 14.61 21.75 6.73
C VAL A 316 14.42 20.25 6.84
N ALA A 317 14.60 19.52 5.75
CA ALA A 317 14.51 18.07 5.72
C ALA A 317 15.82 17.44 5.27
N ILE A 318 16.19 16.32 5.89
CA ILE A 318 17.22 15.42 5.39
C ILE A 318 16.51 14.27 4.69
N MET A 319 16.92 14.00 3.45
CA MET A 319 16.54 12.78 2.75
C MET A 319 17.77 11.94 2.43
N THR A 320 17.56 10.64 2.38
CA THR A 320 18.63 9.69 2.06
C THR A 320 18.24 8.77 0.91
N THR A 321 19.23 8.12 0.32
CA THR A 321 19.04 6.97 -0.57
C THR A 321 19.52 5.68 0.07
N GLY A 322 19.05 4.53 -0.42
CA GLY A 322 19.43 3.22 0.07
C GLY A 322 20.77 2.74 -0.47
N GLY A 323 21.32 1.73 0.20
CA GLY A 323 22.59 1.10 -0.18
C GLY A 323 23.09 0.08 0.82
N GLY A 324 22.18 -0.60 1.54
CA GLY A 324 22.54 -1.57 2.58
C GLY A 324 23.47 -1.00 3.64
N MET A 325 24.49 -1.79 3.99
CA MET A 325 25.46 -1.45 5.03
C MET A 325 26.27 -0.19 4.71
N ARG A 326 26.54 0.08 3.41
CA ARG A 326 27.21 1.32 2.99
C ARG A 326 26.39 2.53 3.40
N SER A 327 25.09 2.51 3.09
CA SER A 327 24.18 3.60 3.43
C SER A 327 23.93 3.74 4.94
N LEU A 328 23.92 2.63 5.67
CA LEU A 328 23.90 2.63 7.14
C LEU A 328 25.11 3.40 7.70
N THR A 329 26.32 3.02 7.27
CA THR A 329 27.58 3.58 7.77
C THR A 329 27.78 5.03 7.34
N ALA A 330 27.53 5.36 6.07
CA ALA A 330 27.71 6.71 5.54
C ALA A 330 26.74 7.72 6.19
N LEU A 331 25.52 7.29 6.55
CA LEU A 331 24.56 8.15 7.25
C LEU A 331 25.04 8.55 8.65
N TYR A 332 25.65 7.63 9.41
CA TYR A 332 26.25 7.98 10.70
C TYR A 332 27.30 9.09 10.57
N GLY A 333 28.19 8.98 9.58
CA GLY A 333 29.18 10.00 9.28
C GLY A 333 28.56 11.35 8.93
N SER A 334 27.58 11.32 8.01
CA SER A 334 26.90 12.53 7.55
C SER A 334 26.15 13.24 8.69
N LEU A 335 25.44 12.50 9.54
CA LEU A 335 24.76 13.05 10.73
C LEU A 335 25.74 13.60 11.76
N ARG A 336 26.91 12.96 11.95
CA ARG A 336 27.99 13.49 12.81
C ARG A 336 28.52 14.82 12.28
N GLY A 337 28.72 14.93 10.96
CA GLY A 337 29.09 16.19 10.31
C GLY A 337 28.05 17.29 10.54
N LEU A 338 26.77 16.99 10.28
CA LEU A 338 25.67 17.95 10.50
C LEU A 338 25.55 18.37 11.97
N LYS A 339 25.77 17.45 12.91
CA LYS A 339 25.80 17.76 14.35
C LYS A 339 26.96 18.70 14.70
N LYS A 340 28.17 18.44 14.20
CA LYS A 340 29.34 19.31 14.41
C LYS A 340 29.14 20.72 13.82
N LEU A 341 28.38 20.84 12.72
CA LEU A 341 27.97 22.13 12.17
C LEU A 341 26.80 22.80 12.91
N SER A 342 26.22 22.15 13.93
CA SER A 342 24.97 22.56 14.61
C SER A 342 23.74 22.65 13.69
N VAL A 343 23.79 22.00 12.51
CA VAL A 343 22.72 21.99 11.51
C VAL A 343 21.68 20.92 11.81
N LEU A 344 22.05 19.86 12.54
CA LEU A 344 21.11 18.77 12.88
C LEU A 344 19.90 19.28 13.69
N ASP A 345 20.10 20.24 14.60
CA ASP A 345 19.00 20.86 15.36
C ASP A 345 18.12 21.78 14.50
N CYS A 346 18.63 22.25 13.37
CA CYS A 346 17.83 22.99 12.38
C CYS A 346 16.90 22.08 11.56
N THR A 347 17.09 20.77 11.61
CA THR A 347 16.34 19.80 10.78
C THR A 347 15.00 19.44 11.42
N THR A 348 13.92 19.50 10.65
CA THR A 348 12.56 19.12 11.06
C THR A 348 12.25 17.66 10.74
N TYR A 349 12.64 17.17 9.57
CA TYR A 349 12.35 15.82 9.08
C TYR A 349 13.62 15.06 8.71
N LEU A 350 13.65 13.76 8.99
CA LEU A 350 14.68 12.83 8.52
C LEU A 350 13.98 11.65 7.84
N THR A 351 14.15 11.52 6.52
CA THR A 351 13.54 10.44 5.74
C THR A 351 14.56 9.41 5.32
N GLY A 352 14.17 8.14 5.33
CA GLY A 352 15.04 7.05 4.92
C GLY A 352 14.33 5.88 4.26
N LEU A 353 15.14 5.13 3.53
CA LEU A 353 14.74 3.91 2.81
C LEU A 353 15.86 2.88 2.86
N SER A 354 15.53 1.60 2.71
CA SER A 354 16.50 0.50 2.69
C SER A 354 17.53 0.60 3.83
N GLY A 355 18.82 0.41 3.56
CA GLY A 355 19.86 0.41 4.60
C GLY A 355 19.93 1.64 5.53
N THR A 356 19.45 2.81 5.12
CA THR A 356 19.41 4.00 6.01
C THR A 356 18.37 3.89 7.11
N THR A 357 17.33 3.08 6.90
CA THR A 357 16.32 2.84 7.94
C THR A 357 16.91 2.13 9.15
N TRP A 358 17.98 1.35 8.96
CA TRP A 358 18.70 0.64 10.03
C TRP A 358 19.46 1.60 10.96
N THR A 359 20.08 2.64 10.38
CA THR A 359 20.70 3.71 11.17
C THR A 359 19.65 4.50 11.94
N MET A 360 18.56 4.85 11.27
CA MET A 360 17.46 5.57 11.90
C MET A 360 16.81 4.75 13.02
N SER A 361 16.41 3.51 12.77
CA SER A 361 15.80 2.66 13.80
C SER A 361 16.68 2.50 15.03
N ASN A 362 18.01 2.36 14.86
CA ASN A 362 18.95 2.28 15.96
C ASN A 362 19.09 3.61 16.73
N LEU A 363 19.19 4.74 16.03
CA LEU A 363 19.30 6.07 16.64
C LEU A 363 18.05 6.41 17.47
N TYR A 364 16.86 6.16 16.94
CA TYR A 364 15.59 6.56 17.58
C TYR A 364 15.17 5.66 18.76
N ARG A 365 16.02 4.70 19.16
CA ARG A 365 15.91 4.01 20.46
C ARG A 365 16.27 4.93 21.63
N ASP A 366 17.18 5.87 21.40
CA ASP A 366 17.55 6.87 22.39
C ASP A 366 16.70 8.13 22.17
N ALA A 367 15.91 8.49 23.19
CA ALA A 367 15.01 9.62 23.16
C ALA A 367 15.71 10.97 22.92
N ASP A 368 17.02 11.05 23.17
CA ASP A 368 17.83 12.28 23.07
C ASP A 368 19.02 12.10 22.10
N TRP A 369 18.95 11.16 21.15
CA TRP A 369 20.08 10.78 20.30
C TRP A 369 20.74 11.97 19.58
N SER A 370 19.97 12.92 19.05
CA SER A 370 20.53 14.07 18.32
C SER A 370 21.14 15.12 19.27
N GLN A 371 20.78 15.08 20.55
CA GLN A 371 21.26 15.99 21.59
C GLN A 371 22.58 15.50 22.21
N LYS A 372 22.83 14.19 22.17
CA LYS A 372 24.08 13.55 22.66
C LYS A 372 25.14 13.43 21.57
N ASP A 373 26.39 13.19 21.96
CA ASP A 373 27.42 12.77 21.00
C ASP A 373 26.99 11.44 20.33
N LEU A 374 27.26 11.31 19.03
CA LEU A 374 26.93 10.12 18.24
C LEU A 374 28.01 9.04 18.34
N ASP A 375 29.19 9.33 18.90
CA ASP A 375 30.32 8.41 18.94
C ASP A 375 30.00 7.09 19.65
N LYS A 376 29.11 7.10 20.66
CA LYS A 376 28.64 5.87 21.31
C LYS A 376 27.86 4.98 20.34
N GLN A 377 26.90 5.56 19.62
CA GLN A 377 26.05 4.85 18.66
C GLN A 377 26.86 4.40 17.44
N ILE A 378 27.84 5.20 17.01
CA ILE A 378 28.77 4.86 15.92
C ILE A 378 29.65 3.68 16.32
N SER A 379 30.16 3.67 17.55
CA SER A 379 30.97 2.57 18.09
C SER A 379 30.15 1.28 18.25
N GLU A 380 28.90 1.40 18.72
CA GLU A 380 27.98 0.27 18.79
C GLU A 380 27.67 -0.29 17.40
N ALA A 381 27.38 0.57 16.41
CA ALA A 381 27.18 0.15 15.03
C ALA A 381 28.46 -0.50 14.46
N ARG A 382 29.65 0.04 14.74
CA ARG A 382 30.95 -0.57 14.35
C ARG A 382 31.08 -2.00 14.85
N LYS A 383 30.81 -2.24 16.15
CA LYS A 383 30.85 -3.58 16.75
C LYS A 383 29.95 -4.56 15.98
N HIS A 384 28.74 -4.14 15.64
CA HIS A 384 27.82 -4.97 14.90
C HIS A 384 28.24 -5.15 13.44
N MET A 385 28.81 -4.13 12.80
CA MET A 385 29.29 -4.19 11.42
C MET A 385 30.50 -5.11 11.21
N THR A 386 31.33 -5.27 12.24
CA THR A 386 32.57 -6.06 12.15
C THR A 386 32.42 -7.50 12.62
N LYS A 387 31.32 -7.80 13.35
CA LYS A 387 31.05 -9.15 13.84
C LYS A 387 30.87 -10.16 12.71
N CYS A 388 31.36 -11.38 12.93
CA CYS A 388 31.18 -12.50 12.00
C CYS A 388 29.70 -12.85 11.89
N LYS A 389 29.16 -12.83 10.66
CA LYS A 389 27.73 -13.06 10.38
C LYS A 389 27.36 -14.54 10.25
N ILE A 390 28.35 -15.43 10.14
CA ILE A 390 28.11 -16.88 10.00
C ILE A 390 27.36 -17.45 11.22
N ASN A 391 27.57 -16.88 12.41
CA ASN A 391 26.88 -17.30 13.63
C ASN A 391 25.36 -17.14 13.54
N SER A 392 24.85 -16.20 12.73
CA SER A 392 23.41 -16.02 12.48
C SER A 392 22.75 -17.19 11.74
N LEU A 393 23.55 -18.13 11.22
CA LEU A 393 23.12 -19.37 10.57
C LEU A 393 23.26 -20.60 11.48
N SER A 394 23.59 -20.42 12.77
CA SER A 394 23.71 -21.55 13.71
C SER A 394 22.38 -22.27 13.91
N LEU A 395 22.43 -23.54 14.32
CA LEU A 395 21.23 -24.33 14.65
C LEU A 395 20.35 -23.66 15.72
N GLU A 396 20.95 -22.94 16.66
CA GLU A 396 20.24 -22.18 17.69
C GLU A 396 19.44 -21.01 17.07
N TYR A 397 20.07 -20.23 16.20
CA TYR A 397 19.40 -19.13 15.48
C TYR A 397 18.31 -19.65 14.53
N LEU A 398 18.56 -20.74 13.80
CA LEU A 398 17.54 -21.34 12.94
C LEU A 398 16.31 -21.83 13.74
N LYS A 399 16.53 -22.42 14.91
CA LYS A 399 15.44 -22.80 15.83
C LYS A 399 14.71 -21.57 16.36
N TYR A 400 15.44 -20.52 16.72
CA TYR A 400 14.87 -19.23 17.12
C TYR A 400 13.99 -18.64 16.00
N TYR A 401 14.47 -18.57 14.75
CA TYR A 401 13.72 -18.03 13.62
C TYR A 401 12.43 -18.83 13.38
N LYS A 402 12.52 -20.16 13.36
CA LYS A 402 11.34 -21.04 13.22
C LYS A 402 10.31 -20.76 14.33
N ASN A 403 10.75 -20.59 15.57
CA ASN A 403 9.87 -20.29 16.69
C ASN A 403 9.20 -18.90 16.52
N GLN A 404 9.95 -17.87 16.14
CA GLN A 404 9.41 -16.53 15.91
C GLN A 404 8.40 -16.50 14.75
N LEU A 405 8.70 -17.16 13.63
CA LEU A 405 7.78 -17.27 12.49
C LEU A 405 6.52 -18.06 12.84
N SER A 406 6.67 -19.16 13.61
CA SER A 406 5.52 -19.94 14.10
C SER A 406 4.64 -19.11 15.04
N GLN A 407 5.24 -18.26 15.86
CA GLN A 407 4.51 -17.35 16.74
C GLN A 407 3.73 -16.29 15.94
N ARG A 408 4.34 -15.67 14.92
CA ARG A 408 3.64 -14.71 14.03
C ARG A 408 2.45 -15.35 13.31
N LYS A 409 2.62 -16.59 12.84
CA LYS A 409 1.52 -17.34 12.22
C LYS A 409 0.38 -17.58 13.21
N LYS A 410 0.68 -17.89 14.47
CA LYS A 410 -0.34 -18.04 15.54
C LYS A 410 -1.05 -16.71 15.87
N GLU A 411 -0.36 -15.58 15.75
CA GLU A 411 -0.92 -14.24 15.93
C GLU A 411 -1.83 -13.81 14.76
N GLY A 412 -1.91 -14.60 13.68
CA GLY A 412 -2.77 -14.33 12.53
C GLY A 412 -2.10 -13.52 11.42
N ARG A 413 -0.76 -13.43 11.42
CA ARG A 413 0.01 -12.80 10.34
C ARG A 413 0.39 -13.82 9.27
N LYS A 414 0.44 -13.38 8.02
CA LYS A 414 1.10 -14.14 6.95
C LYS A 414 2.61 -14.05 7.15
N THR A 415 3.30 -15.14 6.86
CA THR A 415 4.77 -15.22 6.93
C THR A 415 5.34 -15.45 5.55
N SER A 416 6.35 -14.68 5.20
CA SER A 416 7.05 -14.68 3.93
C SER A 416 8.56 -14.85 4.12
N PHE A 417 9.32 -14.93 3.03
CA PHE A 417 10.79 -14.89 3.11
C PHE A 417 11.31 -13.57 3.71
N ILE A 418 10.58 -12.46 3.52
CA ILE A 418 10.95 -11.18 4.12
C ILE A 418 10.89 -11.25 5.65
N ASP A 419 9.91 -11.96 6.24
CA ASP A 419 9.88 -12.15 7.70
C ASP A 419 11.10 -12.94 8.22
N LEU A 420 11.62 -13.89 7.43
CA LEU A 420 12.87 -14.57 7.77
C LEU A 420 14.07 -13.62 7.64
N TRP A 421 14.14 -12.86 6.53
CA TRP A 421 15.16 -11.85 6.32
C TRP A 421 15.20 -10.81 7.45
N SER A 422 14.04 -10.36 7.93
CA SER A 422 13.92 -9.47 9.10
C SER A 422 14.62 -10.01 10.35
N LEU A 423 14.47 -11.31 10.62
CA LEU A 423 15.08 -11.95 11.78
C LEU A 423 16.60 -12.17 11.61
N VAL A 424 17.03 -12.47 10.39
CA VAL A 424 18.46 -12.52 10.05
C VAL A 424 19.08 -11.13 10.19
N LEU A 425 18.42 -10.10 9.67
CA LEU A 425 18.86 -8.72 9.79
C LEU A 425 18.92 -8.26 11.26
N GLU A 426 17.91 -8.59 12.07
CA GLU A 426 17.94 -8.36 13.53
C GLU A 426 19.20 -8.96 14.15
N SER A 427 19.57 -10.19 13.80
CA SER A 427 20.79 -10.83 14.30
C SER A 427 22.07 -10.15 13.79
N PHE A 428 22.02 -9.49 12.63
CA PHE A 428 23.16 -8.75 12.09
C PHE A 428 23.37 -7.44 12.82
N LEU A 429 22.30 -6.75 13.19
CA LEU A 429 22.32 -5.41 13.76
C LEU A 429 22.36 -5.42 15.29
N HIS A 430 21.92 -6.50 15.94
CA HIS A 430 21.79 -6.58 17.40
C HIS A 430 22.31 -7.91 17.96
N ASP A 431 22.62 -7.90 19.26
CA ASP A 431 23.02 -9.10 20.01
C ASP A 431 21.77 -9.71 20.68
N GLY A 432 20.92 -10.34 19.86
CA GLY A 432 19.73 -11.04 20.30
C GLY A 432 18.42 -10.37 19.88
N LYS A 433 17.33 -10.76 20.55
CA LYS A 433 15.97 -10.30 20.24
C LYS A 433 15.82 -8.81 20.57
N ASP A 434 15.50 -7.99 19.57
CA ASP A 434 15.08 -6.62 19.80
C ASP A 434 13.55 -6.53 19.89
N ASN A 435 13.04 -5.93 20.97
CA ASN A 435 11.60 -5.77 21.21
C ASN A 435 11.08 -4.38 20.86
N HIS A 436 11.94 -3.45 20.42
CA HIS A 436 11.52 -2.10 20.05
C HIS A 436 10.54 -2.13 18.87
N ARG A 437 9.63 -1.16 18.87
CA ARG A 437 8.60 -0.98 17.86
C ARG A 437 8.67 0.41 17.25
N LEU A 438 7.92 0.66 16.19
CA LEU A 438 7.91 1.97 15.55
C LEU A 438 7.20 3.00 16.43
N SER A 439 6.12 2.62 17.13
CA SER A 439 5.44 3.51 18.07
C SER A 439 6.33 3.94 19.24
N ASP A 440 7.30 3.10 19.65
CA ASP A 440 8.22 3.41 20.74
C ASP A 440 9.09 4.65 20.46
N GLN A 441 9.31 4.95 19.18
CA GLN A 441 10.07 6.11 18.73
C GLN A 441 9.34 7.43 18.98
N GLN A 442 8.04 7.42 19.33
CA GLN A 442 7.33 8.63 19.77
C GLN A 442 8.04 9.30 20.95
N ARG A 443 8.69 8.53 21.83
CA ARG A 443 9.52 9.04 22.94
C ARG A 443 10.71 9.89 22.48
N ALA A 444 11.18 9.69 21.26
CA ALA A 444 12.28 10.47 20.69
C ALA A 444 11.81 11.78 20.04
N ILE A 445 10.50 12.01 19.92
CA ILE A 445 9.96 13.19 19.21
C ILE A 445 8.88 13.92 20.02
N ASP A 446 8.48 13.39 21.17
CA ASP A 446 7.40 13.91 22.03
C ASP A 446 7.60 15.37 22.50
N ARG A 447 8.86 15.79 22.66
CA ARG A 447 9.27 17.17 23.00
C ARG A 447 9.77 17.95 21.79
N GLY A 448 9.85 17.35 20.60
CA GLY A 448 10.46 17.95 19.41
C GLY A 448 11.99 17.97 19.44
N GLN A 449 12.62 17.15 20.29
CA GLN A 449 14.06 17.13 20.53
C GLN A 449 14.87 16.50 19.39
N ASN A 450 14.28 15.61 18.60
CA ASN A 450 14.87 15.05 17.38
C ASN A 450 14.01 15.42 16.15
N PRO A 451 14.55 15.36 14.92
CA PRO A 451 13.74 15.40 13.70
C PRO A 451 12.67 14.29 13.71
N LEU A 452 11.57 14.46 12.98
CA LEU A 452 10.59 13.38 12.80
C LEU A 452 11.17 12.34 11.85
N PRO A 453 11.29 11.05 12.24
CA PRO A 453 11.72 10.01 11.34
C PRO A 453 10.55 9.61 10.42
N ILE A 454 10.83 9.50 9.13
CA ILE A 454 9.88 9.00 8.15
C ILE A 454 10.54 7.88 7.35
N TYR A 455 9.89 6.72 7.32
CA TYR A 455 10.33 5.57 6.54
C TYR A 455 9.36 5.35 5.38
N THR A 456 9.85 4.76 4.29
CA THR A 456 9.05 4.58 3.08
C THR A 456 9.17 3.17 2.51
N ALA A 457 8.07 2.68 1.92
CA ALA A 457 8.00 1.46 1.13
C ALA A 457 7.10 1.67 -0.09
N LEU A 458 7.03 0.68 -0.98
CA LEU A 458 6.05 0.63 -2.06
C LEU A 458 5.06 -0.50 -1.82
N ASN A 459 3.78 -0.19 -1.95
CA ASN A 459 2.75 -1.19 -2.18
C ASN A 459 2.70 -1.54 -3.67
N VAL A 460 2.77 -2.83 -3.99
CA VAL A 460 2.77 -3.37 -5.36
C VAL A 460 1.67 -4.42 -5.52
N LYS A 461 1.39 -4.87 -6.73
CA LYS A 461 0.47 -5.99 -6.99
C LYS A 461 1.24 -7.20 -7.52
N SER A 462 0.81 -8.41 -7.13
CA SER A 462 1.48 -9.66 -7.50
C SER A 462 1.42 -9.97 -9.00
N ASN A 463 0.42 -9.44 -9.71
CA ASN A 463 0.20 -9.74 -11.13
C ASN A 463 0.71 -8.64 -12.06
N TYR A 464 1.37 -7.62 -11.52
CA TYR A 464 1.86 -6.44 -12.24
C TYR A 464 3.34 -6.20 -11.94
N SER A 465 4.07 -5.66 -12.92
CA SER A 465 5.43 -5.18 -12.66
C SER A 465 5.39 -3.97 -11.72
N THR A 466 6.51 -3.66 -11.06
CA THR A 466 6.59 -2.43 -10.25
C THR A 466 6.44 -1.17 -11.12
N LEU A 467 6.74 -1.21 -12.42
CA LEU A 467 6.50 -0.09 -13.32
C LEU A 467 5.01 0.09 -13.63
N ASP A 468 4.27 -1.02 -13.75
CA ASP A 468 2.83 -1.05 -14.08
C ASP A 468 1.91 -0.72 -12.89
N PHE A 469 2.37 -0.95 -11.66
CA PHE A 469 1.65 -0.55 -10.45
C PHE A 469 2.58 -0.37 -9.24
N LYS A 470 2.60 0.84 -8.67
CA LYS A 470 3.18 1.11 -7.35
C LYS A 470 2.42 2.20 -6.61
N GLU A 471 2.47 2.16 -5.29
CA GLU A 471 1.92 3.21 -4.43
C GLU A 471 2.85 3.45 -3.24
N TRP A 472 3.15 4.72 -2.98
CA TRP A 472 4.02 5.10 -1.88
C TRP A 472 3.32 4.90 -0.53
N VAL A 473 3.97 4.14 0.36
CA VAL A 473 3.54 3.92 1.74
C VAL A 473 4.51 4.62 2.67
N GLU A 474 3.97 5.46 3.52
CA GLU A 474 4.72 6.22 4.51
C GLU A 474 4.54 5.60 5.90
N PHE A 475 5.62 5.58 6.68
CA PHE A 475 5.63 5.13 8.07
C PHE A 475 6.26 6.21 8.95
N THR A 476 5.54 6.63 9.98
CA THR A 476 6.04 7.51 11.04
C THR A 476 5.79 6.84 12.39
N PRO A 477 6.36 7.38 13.49
CA PRO A 477 5.99 6.91 14.83
C PRO A 477 4.51 7.15 15.18
N TYR A 478 3.81 8.06 14.48
CA TYR A 478 2.41 8.41 14.75
C TYR A 478 1.42 7.62 13.89
N GLU A 479 1.66 7.55 12.58
CA GLU A 479 0.77 6.91 11.63
C GLU A 479 1.51 6.26 10.46
N VAL A 480 0.85 5.27 9.85
CA VAL A 480 1.25 4.57 8.63
C VAL A 480 0.14 4.72 7.60
N GLY A 481 0.46 5.05 6.34
CA GLY A 481 -0.60 5.24 5.35
C GLY A 481 -0.16 5.41 3.91
N LEU A 482 -1.17 5.46 3.04
CA LEU A 482 -1.04 5.66 1.59
C LEU A 482 -1.50 7.08 1.24
N GLN A 483 -0.54 7.92 0.83
CA GLN A 483 -0.81 9.33 0.55
C GLN A 483 -1.78 9.54 -0.61
N LYS A 484 -1.72 8.67 -1.62
CA LYS A 484 -2.62 8.65 -2.78
C LYS A 484 -4.10 8.63 -2.37
N TYR A 485 -4.43 7.87 -1.33
CA TYR A 485 -5.80 7.73 -0.84
C TYR A 485 -6.14 8.66 0.32
N GLY A 486 -5.14 9.35 0.90
CA GLY A 486 -5.31 10.15 2.11
C GLY A 486 -5.83 9.31 3.27
N ALA A 487 -5.30 8.09 3.43
CA ALA A 487 -5.78 7.13 4.41
C ALA A 487 -4.63 6.57 5.25
N PHE A 488 -4.77 6.71 6.58
CA PHE A 488 -3.73 6.43 7.55
C PHE A 488 -4.29 5.68 8.76
N VAL A 489 -3.50 4.80 9.35
CA VAL A 489 -3.78 4.14 10.63
C VAL A 489 -2.73 4.53 11.65
N ARG A 490 -3.07 4.45 12.93
CA ARG A 490 -2.07 4.54 13.99
C ARG A 490 -1.01 3.46 13.80
N THR A 491 0.23 3.80 14.07
CA THR A 491 1.37 2.90 13.88
C THR A 491 1.21 1.57 14.61
N GLU A 492 0.69 1.58 15.84
CA GLU A 492 0.46 0.39 16.65
C GLU A 492 -0.65 -0.54 16.11
N ASP A 493 -1.52 -0.03 15.22
CA ASP A 493 -2.59 -0.81 14.62
C ASP A 493 -2.20 -1.33 13.21
N PHE A 494 -1.05 -0.94 12.67
CA PHE A 494 -0.57 -1.41 11.36
C PHE A 494 -0.37 -2.94 11.34
N GLY A 495 -0.95 -3.58 10.32
CA GLY A 495 -1.00 -5.04 10.16
C GLY A 495 -2.11 -5.72 10.97
N SER A 496 -2.97 -4.96 11.67
CA SER A 496 -4.25 -5.46 12.20
C SER A 496 -5.30 -5.61 11.09
N GLU A 497 -6.41 -6.28 11.39
CA GLU A 497 -7.48 -6.52 10.43
C GLU A 497 -8.53 -5.40 10.50
N PHE A 498 -8.84 -4.81 9.35
CA PHE A 498 -9.83 -3.74 9.22
C PHE A 498 -10.92 -4.11 8.23
N PHE A 499 -12.07 -3.47 8.37
CA PHE A 499 -13.15 -3.53 7.38
C PHE A 499 -13.90 -2.20 7.36
N MET A 500 -14.04 -1.59 6.18
CA MET A 500 -14.72 -0.30 6.00
C MET A 500 -14.18 0.80 6.95
N GLY A 501 -12.87 0.79 7.19
CA GLY A 501 -12.19 1.77 8.05
C GLY A 501 -12.32 1.56 9.56
N ARG A 502 -12.90 0.43 9.99
CA ARG A 502 -13.04 0.06 11.40
C ARG A 502 -12.13 -1.11 11.74
N LEU A 503 -11.50 -1.06 12.91
CA LEU A 503 -10.62 -2.10 13.42
C LEU A 503 -11.45 -3.30 13.85
N MET A 504 -11.32 -4.41 13.12
CA MET A 504 -12.09 -5.63 13.38
C MET A 504 -11.38 -6.54 14.37
N LYS A 505 -10.07 -6.68 14.20
CA LYS A 505 -9.22 -7.49 15.07
C LYS A 505 -7.86 -6.86 15.21
N LYS A 506 -7.57 -6.40 16.43
CA LYS A 506 -6.25 -5.88 16.79
C LYS A 506 -5.23 -7.00 16.84
N ILE A 507 -4.19 -6.87 16.02
CA ILE A 507 -3.01 -7.73 16.06
C ILE A 507 -1.90 -6.94 16.75
N PRO A 508 -1.10 -7.55 17.64
CA PRO A 508 0.02 -6.86 18.27
C PRO A 508 0.95 -6.22 17.24
N GLU A 509 1.37 -4.99 17.53
CA GLU A 509 2.33 -4.25 16.71
C GLU A 509 3.61 -5.09 16.52
N SER A 510 4.10 -5.13 15.28
CA SER A 510 5.33 -5.84 14.97
C SER A 510 6.54 -5.15 15.57
N ARG A 511 7.52 -5.96 15.96
CA ARG A 511 8.88 -5.48 16.28
C ARG A 511 9.45 -4.77 15.06
N ILE A 512 10.22 -3.71 15.28
CA ILE A 512 10.72 -2.83 14.21
C ILE A 512 11.55 -3.59 13.18
N CYS A 513 12.23 -4.67 13.57
CA CYS A 513 12.99 -5.52 12.64
C CYS A 513 12.17 -6.10 11.49
N PHE A 514 10.86 -6.35 11.69
CA PHE A 514 9.98 -6.77 10.60
C PHE A 514 9.78 -5.64 9.58
N LEU A 515 9.63 -4.40 10.04
CA LEU A 515 9.56 -3.23 9.17
C LEU A 515 10.91 -2.96 8.49
N GLU A 516 12.04 -3.11 9.19
CA GLU A 516 13.37 -3.01 8.59
C GLU A 516 13.56 -4.01 7.45
N GLY A 517 13.08 -5.24 7.60
CA GLY A 517 13.10 -6.24 6.53
C GLY A 517 12.21 -5.87 5.34
N VAL A 518 11.06 -5.22 5.57
CA VAL A 518 10.20 -4.68 4.49
C VAL A 518 10.88 -3.53 3.77
N TRP A 519 11.37 -2.54 4.52
CA TRP A 519 12.06 -1.36 3.97
C TRP A 519 13.34 -1.71 3.22
N SER A 520 13.95 -2.87 3.52
CA SER A 520 15.18 -3.39 2.90
C SER A 520 14.98 -4.71 2.15
N SER A 521 13.77 -5.01 1.66
CA SER A 521 13.47 -6.30 1.04
C SER A 521 14.23 -6.58 -0.24
N LEU A 522 14.88 -5.59 -0.85
CA LEU A 522 15.83 -5.77 -1.97
C LEU A 522 16.94 -6.78 -1.62
N PHE A 523 17.33 -6.87 -0.35
CA PHE A 523 18.34 -7.80 0.15
C PHE A 523 17.85 -9.24 0.31
N SER A 524 16.53 -9.42 0.38
CA SER A 524 15.90 -10.75 0.46
C SER A 524 15.85 -11.47 -0.90
N PHE A 525 16.28 -10.80 -1.97
CA PHE A 525 16.18 -11.29 -3.33
C PHE A 525 17.56 -11.70 -3.85
N ASN A 526 17.86 -13.01 -3.84
CA ASN A 526 19.08 -13.53 -4.44
C ASN A 526 18.86 -14.91 -5.10
N VAL A 527 18.15 -14.91 -6.24
CA VAL A 527 18.17 -15.97 -7.28
C VAL A 527 17.87 -15.37 -8.68
N LEU A 528 17.04 -14.32 -8.79
CA LEU A 528 16.63 -13.73 -10.08
C LEU A 528 17.57 -12.64 -10.64
N TYR A 529 18.52 -12.14 -9.84
CA TYR A 529 19.49 -11.11 -10.28
C TYR A 529 20.43 -11.63 -11.40
N ILE A 530 20.57 -12.96 -11.54
CA ILE A 530 21.30 -13.60 -12.64
C ILE A 530 20.48 -13.63 -13.95
N TRP A 531 19.15 -13.48 -13.90
CA TRP A 531 18.31 -13.55 -15.11
C TRP A 531 18.13 -12.18 -15.81
N ASN A 532 18.28 -11.07 -15.07
CA ASN A 532 17.89 -9.73 -15.53
C ASN A 532 19.04 -8.85 -16.05
N LEU A 533 20.23 -9.43 -16.29
CA LEU A 533 21.37 -8.72 -16.89
C LEU A 533 21.36 -8.72 -18.44
N SER A 534 20.29 -9.17 -19.10
CA SER A 534 20.17 -9.10 -20.56
C SER A 534 19.63 -7.73 -21.01
N HIS A 535 20.54 -6.90 -21.55
CA HIS A 535 20.32 -5.55 -22.07
C HIS A 535 19.49 -5.49 -23.38
N SER A 536 18.32 -6.17 -23.46
CA SER A 536 17.43 -6.03 -24.64
C SER A 536 15.95 -6.35 -24.37
N SER A 537 15.46 -6.12 -23.15
CA SER A 537 14.17 -6.68 -22.74
C SER A 537 13.02 -5.66 -22.58
N GLU A 538 13.25 -4.35 -22.58
CA GLU A 538 12.18 -3.35 -22.31
C GLU A 538 11.04 -3.37 -23.35
N ASP A 539 11.32 -3.46 -24.65
CA ASP A 539 10.29 -3.65 -25.68
C ASP A 539 9.61 -5.03 -25.63
N PHE A 540 10.34 -6.04 -25.15
CA PHE A 540 9.81 -7.38 -24.98
C PHE A 540 8.82 -7.43 -23.80
N TRP A 541 9.18 -6.89 -22.64
CA TRP A 541 8.33 -6.87 -21.44
C TRP A 541 7.04 -6.08 -21.69
N HIS A 542 7.14 -4.86 -22.22
CA HIS A 542 5.96 -4.04 -22.54
C HIS A 542 4.99 -4.74 -23.49
N ARG A 543 5.50 -5.53 -24.45
CA ARG A 543 4.66 -6.18 -25.47
C ARG A 543 3.90 -7.41 -24.95
N TRP A 544 4.38 -8.07 -23.89
CA TRP A 544 3.82 -9.35 -23.43
C TRP A 544 3.14 -9.29 -22.06
N THR A 545 3.31 -8.23 -21.25
CA THR A 545 2.73 -8.12 -19.89
C THR A 545 1.59 -7.11 -19.75
N GLN A 546 1.40 -6.19 -20.72
CA GLN A 546 0.37 -5.17 -20.66
C GLN A 546 -1.00 -5.71 -21.07
N ASP A 547 -2.01 -5.43 -20.25
CA ASP A 547 -3.41 -5.68 -20.57
C ASP A 547 -3.80 -4.86 -21.83
N LYS A 548 -4.40 -5.50 -22.84
CA LYS A 548 -4.93 -4.79 -24.02
C LYS A 548 -6.25 -4.11 -23.65
N ILE A 549 -6.16 -2.82 -23.36
CA ILE A 549 -7.29 -2.00 -22.93
C ILE A 549 -7.55 -0.96 -24.01
N ASN A 550 -8.66 -1.09 -24.71
CA ASN A 550 -9.07 -0.14 -25.75
C ASN A 550 -10.33 0.60 -25.31
N ASN A 551 -10.40 1.90 -25.60
CA ASN A 551 -11.68 2.59 -25.54
C ASN A 551 -12.54 2.09 -26.70
N ILE A 552 -13.80 1.77 -26.43
CA ILE A 552 -14.75 1.32 -27.45
C ILE A 552 -15.87 2.33 -27.62
N GLU A 553 -16.42 2.39 -28.83
CA GLU A 553 -17.60 3.19 -29.14
C GLU A 553 -18.86 2.52 -28.56
N GLU A 554 -19.74 3.36 -28.03
CA GLU A 554 -21.05 2.97 -27.52
C GLU A 554 -22.15 3.71 -28.28
N GLU A 555 -23.23 3.01 -28.61
CA GLU A 555 -24.39 3.61 -29.27
C GLU A 555 -25.67 3.34 -28.47
N PRO A 556 -26.50 4.38 -28.20
CA PRO A 556 -26.33 5.78 -28.59
C PRO A 556 -25.25 6.51 -27.76
N LEU A 557 -24.69 7.60 -28.30
CA LEU A 557 -23.84 8.51 -27.53
C LEU A 557 -24.70 9.23 -26.49
N LEU A 558 -24.43 8.95 -25.22
CA LEU A 558 -25.09 9.64 -24.12
C LEU A 558 -24.48 11.04 -23.91
N PRO A 559 -25.26 12.04 -23.43
CA PRO A 559 -24.71 13.34 -23.09
C PRO A 559 -23.59 13.20 -22.06
N PRO A 560 -22.41 13.79 -22.28
CA PRO A 560 -21.27 13.62 -21.40
C PRO A 560 -21.57 14.19 -20.02
N LYS A 561 -21.38 13.40 -18.97
CA LYS A 561 -21.53 13.82 -17.59
C LYS A 561 -20.19 14.14 -16.95
N PRO A 562 -20.17 15.08 -15.97
CA PRO A 562 -18.98 15.29 -15.16
C PRO A 562 -18.52 13.96 -14.55
N HIS A 563 -17.20 13.74 -14.54
CA HIS A 563 -16.57 12.63 -13.82
C HIS A 563 -16.80 11.23 -14.42
N GLU A 564 -17.50 11.09 -15.56
CA GLU A 564 -17.73 9.78 -16.20
C GLU A 564 -16.43 9.16 -16.75
N LEU A 565 -16.29 7.83 -16.62
CA LEU A 565 -15.22 7.07 -17.26
C LEU A 565 -15.65 6.63 -18.66
N ARG A 566 -14.73 6.71 -19.63
CA ARG A 566 -14.97 6.13 -20.97
C ARG A 566 -15.20 4.62 -20.86
N THR A 567 -16.07 4.10 -21.72
CA THR A 567 -16.35 2.66 -21.81
C THR A 567 -15.14 1.98 -22.43
N ARG A 568 -14.68 0.90 -21.80
CA ARG A 568 -13.45 0.21 -22.18
C ARG A 568 -13.69 -1.26 -22.39
N LEU A 569 -12.99 -1.80 -23.38
CA LEU A 569 -12.89 -3.22 -23.64
C LEU A 569 -11.54 -3.71 -23.15
N PHE A 570 -11.58 -4.72 -22.31
CA PHE A 570 -10.43 -5.53 -21.96
C PHE A 570 -10.49 -6.84 -22.71
N THR A 571 -9.39 -7.18 -23.37
CA THR A 571 -9.19 -8.50 -23.95
C THR A 571 -8.03 -9.16 -23.20
N PRO A 572 -8.25 -10.31 -22.52
CA PRO A 572 -7.17 -10.97 -21.80
C PRO A 572 -6.04 -11.39 -22.76
N PRO A 573 -4.78 -11.42 -22.30
CA PRO A 573 -3.72 -12.08 -23.05
C PRO A 573 -4.05 -13.57 -23.19
N GLY A 574 -3.76 -14.17 -24.34
CA GLY A 574 -4.01 -15.60 -24.57
C GLY A 574 -3.30 -16.50 -23.54
N PRO A 575 -3.64 -17.79 -23.45
CA PRO A 575 -3.18 -18.70 -22.39
C PRO A 575 -1.66 -18.74 -22.18
N LEU A 576 -0.88 -18.57 -23.26
CA LEU A 576 0.59 -18.49 -23.19
C LEU A 576 1.08 -17.20 -22.50
N GLY A 577 0.43 -16.06 -22.75
CA GLY A 577 0.80 -14.77 -22.15
C GLY A 577 0.42 -14.66 -20.67
N SER A 578 -0.72 -15.22 -20.27
CA SER A 578 -1.13 -15.26 -18.85
C SER A 578 -0.23 -16.19 -18.02
N THR A 579 0.13 -17.35 -18.57
CA THR A 579 1.07 -18.29 -17.94
C THR A 579 2.47 -17.67 -17.82
N LEU A 580 2.95 -17.00 -18.88
CA LEU A 580 4.22 -16.28 -18.86
C LEU A 580 4.20 -15.15 -17.82
N ARG A 581 3.13 -14.33 -17.79
CA ARG A 581 2.95 -13.28 -16.77
C ARG A 581 3.00 -13.87 -15.37
N SER A 582 2.23 -14.92 -15.10
CA SER A 582 2.20 -15.58 -13.79
C SER A 582 3.59 -16.10 -13.39
N ALA A 583 4.32 -16.76 -14.29
CA ALA A 583 5.66 -17.27 -13.98
C ALA A 583 6.68 -16.14 -13.73
N LEU A 584 6.51 -14.98 -14.36
CA LEU A 584 7.41 -13.83 -14.25
C LEU A 584 7.07 -12.89 -13.08
N THR A 585 5.80 -12.82 -12.69
CA THR A 585 5.33 -11.96 -11.59
C THR A 585 5.15 -12.72 -10.28
N ASP A 586 5.32 -14.06 -10.26
CA ASP A 586 5.29 -14.85 -9.02
C ASP A 586 6.50 -14.48 -8.14
N ARG A 587 6.29 -13.47 -7.31
CA ARG A 587 7.31 -12.97 -6.39
C ARG A 587 7.24 -13.79 -5.11
N ILE A 588 8.14 -14.77 -5.01
CA ILE A 588 8.34 -15.62 -3.83
C ILE A 588 8.73 -14.78 -2.57
N CYS A 589 9.07 -13.49 -2.74
CA CYS A 589 9.59 -12.58 -1.71
C CYS A 589 8.79 -11.25 -1.59
N ILE A 590 7.47 -11.28 -1.34
CA ILE A 590 6.70 -10.07 -0.95
C ILE A 590 6.19 -10.19 0.49
N ALA A 591 6.32 -9.13 1.28
CA ALA A 591 5.73 -9.05 2.61
C ALA A 591 4.25 -8.71 2.48
N GLN A 592 3.40 -9.53 3.11
CA GLN A 592 1.95 -9.35 3.09
C GLN A 592 1.45 -8.95 4.46
N ASP A 593 0.97 -7.71 4.57
CA ASP A 593 0.29 -7.20 5.77
C ASP A 593 -1.20 -7.03 5.47
N HIS A 594 -2.04 -7.19 6.50
CA HIS A 594 -3.49 -6.98 6.37
C HIS A 594 -3.78 -5.57 5.87
N ASN A 595 -4.63 -5.48 4.85
CA ASN A 595 -4.92 -4.20 4.22
C ASN A 595 -5.90 -3.39 5.08
N PHE A 596 -5.42 -2.28 5.65
CA PHE A 596 -6.29 -1.37 6.40
C PHE A 596 -7.32 -0.63 5.53
N LEU A 597 -7.16 -0.66 4.20
CA LEU A 597 -8.16 -0.16 3.25
C LEU A 597 -9.22 -1.20 2.87
N LYS A 598 -9.17 -2.43 3.41
CA LYS A 598 -10.08 -3.52 3.04
C LYS A 598 -11.54 -3.08 3.17
N GLY A 599 -12.26 -3.22 2.07
CA GLY A 599 -13.69 -2.96 1.98
C GLY A 599 -14.06 -1.52 1.64
N PHE A 600 -13.17 -0.52 1.78
CA PHE A 600 -13.46 0.82 1.27
C PHE A 600 -13.87 0.78 -0.21
N GLN A 601 -14.58 1.81 -0.65
CA GLN A 601 -14.96 1.97 -2.05
C GLN A 601 -14.44 3.30 -2.58
N MET A 602 -14.17 3.40 -3.88
CA MET A 602 -13.74 4.66 -4.47
C MET A 602 -14.91 5.63 -4.55
N HIS A 603 -14.69 6.89 -4.19
CA HIS A 603 -15.65 7.97 -4.38
C HIS A 603 -15.91 8.19 -5.88
N ASN A 604 -17.12 8.60 -6.26
CA ASN A 604 -17.47 8.75 -7.68
C ASN A 604 -16.52 9.71 -8.44
N ASP A 605 -16.06 10.74 -7.75
CA ASP A 605 -15.26 11.83 -8.32
C ASP A 605 -13.77 11.76 -7.95
N TYR A 606 -13.29 10.58 -7.52
CA TYR A 606 -11.92 10.42 -7.02
C TYR A 606 -10.84 10.82 -8.05
N LEU A 607 -11.13 10.71 -9.35
CA LEU A 607 -10.22 11.07 -10.44
C LEU A 607 -10.06 12.57 -10.66
N GLU A 608 -10.84 13.39 -9.97
CA GLU A 608 -10.70 14.85 -9.97
C GLU A 608 -10.13 15.38 -8.65
N ASN A 609 -10.02 14.52 -7.66
CA ASN A 609 -9.40 14.90 -6.41
C ASN A 609 -7.91 15.19 -6.66
N LYS A 610 -7.53 16.47 -6.54
CA LYS A 610 -6.15 16.95 -6.76
C LYS A 610 -5.09 16.13 -6.01
N HIS A 611 -5.42 15.60 -4.83
CA HIS A 611 -4.48 14.82 -4.03
C HIS A 611 -4.32 13.39 -4.57
N PHE A 612 -5.39 12.76 -5.05
CA PHE A 612 -5.29 11.47 -5.74
C PHE A 612 -4.55 11.62 -7.07
N CYS A 613 -4.92 12.62 -7.88
CA CYS A 613 -4.32 12.89 -9.18
C CYS A 613 -2.81 13.13 -9.12
N ARG A 614 -2.31 13.75 -8.04
CA ARG A 614 -0.89 13.98 -7.79
C ARG A 614 -0.07 12.69 -7.72
N TRP A 615 -0.70 11.59 -7.31
CA TRP A 615 -0.08 10.28 -7.15
C TRP A 615 -0.71 9.24 -8.10
N LYS A 616 -1.41 9.72 -9.13
CA LYS A 616 -2.00 8.89 -10.18
C LYS A 616 -0.89 8.54 -11.16
N ASP A 617 -0.46 7.30 -11.09
CA ASP A 617 0.79 6.86 -11.69
C ASP A 617 0.53 6.00 -12.93
N THR A 618 -0.51 5.16 -12.93
CA THR A 618 -0.74 4.20 -14.02
C THR A 618 -2.19 4.15 -14.49
N VAL A 619 -2.42 3.54 -15.65
CA VAL A 619 -3.77 3.39 -16.23
C VAL A 619 -4.69 2.57 -15.29
N LEU A 620 -4.11 1.69 -14.46
CA LEU A 620 -4.86 0.93 -13.45
C LEU A 620 -5.60 1.84 -12.46
N ASP A 621 -5.14 3.08 -12.26
CA ASP A 621 -5.80 4.04 -11.38
C ASP A 621 -7.17 4.48 -11.88
N THR A 622 -7.49 4.19 -13.13
CA THR A 622 -8.82 4.42 -13.71
C THR A 622 -9.76 3.20 -13.60
N PHE A 623 -9.29 2.11 -13.00
CA PHE A 623 -10.09 0.90 -12.72
C PHE A 623 -10.35 0.80 -11.21
N PRO A 624 -11.42 1.45 -10.69
CA PRO A 624 -11.65 1.54 -9.25
C PRO A 624 -11.77 0.17 -8.59
N ASN A 625 -12.33 -0.84 -9.26
CA ASN A 625 -12.47 -2.20 -8.75
C ASN A 625 -11.14 -2.97 -8.64
N GLN A 626 -10.07 -2.45 -9.23
CA GLN A 626 -8.74 -3.05 -9.25
C GLN A 626 -7.73 -2.24 -8.43
N LEU A 627 -8.17 -1.26 -7.65
CA LEU A 627 -7.31 -0.47 -6.77
C LEU A 627 -7.07 -1.17 -5.43
N THR A 628 -6.27 -0.58 -4.55
CA THR A 628 -5.76 -1.27 -3.35
C THR A 628 -6.84 -1.65 -2.34
N GLN A 629 -7.94 -0.92 -2.25
CA GLN A 629 -9.04 -1.20 -1.33
C GLN A 629 -9.80 -2.51 -1.62
N SER A 630 -9.69 -3.06 -2.84
CA SER A 630 -10.27 -4.35 -3.21
C SER A 630 -9.40 -5.54 -2.78
N GLU A 631 -8.13 -5.30 -2.43
CA GLU A 631 -7.18 -6.35 -2.04
C GLU A 631 -7.32 -6.71 -0.55
N GLU A 632 -7.07 -7.96 -0.22
CA GLU A 632 -7.07 -8.43 1.17
C GLU A 632 -5.80 -8.02 1.93
N PHE A 633 -4.67 -7.96 1.23
CA PHE A 633 -3.35 -7.68 1.80
C PHE A 633 -2.64 -6.56 1.04
N LEU A 634 -1.90 -5.73 1.77
CA LEU A 634 -0.87 -4.87 1.20
C LEU A 634 0.36 -5.72 0.90
N SER A 635 0.96 -5.48 -0.26
CA SER A 635 2.12 -6.21 -0.76
C SER A 635 3.29 -5.26 -0.81
N LEU A 636 4.11 -5.27 0.24
CA LEU A 636 5.11 -4.22 0.49
C LEU A 636 6.52 -4.63 0.07
N VAL A 637 7.23 -3.71 -0.59
CA VAL A 637 8.62 -3.88 -1.03
C VAL A 637 9.46 -2.62 -0.80
N ASP A 638 10.79 -2.81 -0.81
CA ASP A 638 11.77 -1.72 -0.77
C ASP A 638 11.55 -0.74 -1.93
N THR A 639 11.60 0.56 -1.65
CA THR A 639 11.49 1.60 -2.68
C THR A 639 12.60 1.53 -3.74
N GLY A 640 13.75 0.94 -3.41
CA GLY A 640 14.86 0.69 -4.34
C GLY A 640 14.50 -0.20 -5.53
N PHE A 641 13.36 -0.92 -5.51
CA PHE A 641 12.82 -1.64 -6.68
C PHE A 641 12.23 -0.71 -7.76
N PHE A 642 12.09 0.59 -7.49
CA PHE A 642 11.60 1.59 -8.45
C PHE A 642 12.55 2.78 -8.55
N ILE A 643 12.61 3.63 -7.52
CA ILE A 643 13.51 4.78 -7.45
C ILE A 643 14.16 4.76 -6.09
N ASN A 644 15.49 4.82 -6.06
CA ASN A 644 16.26 4.85 -4.83
C ASN A 644 16.19 6.23 -4.13
N THR A 645 15.01 6.64 -3.66
CA THR A 645 14.78 7.94 -3.03
C THR A 645 13.74 7.89 -1.90
N SER A 646 13.99 8.61 -0.81
CA SER A 646 13.06 8.75 0.32
C SER A 646 12.29 10.08 0.29
N VAL A 647 12.35 10.82 -0.82
CA VAL A 647 11.82 12.19 -0.89
C VAL A 647 10.31 12.27 -0.93
N MET A 648 9.62 11.24 -1.45
CA MET A 648 8.20 11.35 -1.79
C MET A 648 7.31 11.76 -0.62
N PRO A 649 7.50 11.22 0.61
CA PRO A 649 6.93 11.77 1.84
C PRO A 649 7.11 13.27 2.07
N LEU A 650 8.29 13.82 1.78
CA LEU A 650 8.59 15.23 2.02
C LEU A 650 7.88 16.18 1.04
N LEU A 651 7.55 15.70 -0.16
CA LEU A 651 6.92 16.50 -1.21
C LEU A 651 5.40 16.66 -1.03
N LYS A 652 4.89 16.22 0.12
CA LYS A 652 3.54 16.52 0.58
C LYS A 652 3.40 18.05 0.83
N PRO A 653 2.46 18.75 0.16
CA PRO A 653 2.33 20.21 0.27
C PRO A 653 2.15 20.69 1.72
N GLU A 654 1.50 19.89 2.55
CA GLU A 654 1.19 20.22 3.94
C GLU A 654 2.44 20.24 4.84
N ARG A 655 3.53 19.56 4.46
CA ARG A 655 4.83 19.63 5.16
C ARG A 655 5.62 20.90 4.88
N LYS A 656 5.33 21.59 3.78
CA LYS A 656 5.92 22.89 3.41
C LYS A 656 7.46 22.90 3.51
N VAL A 657 8.09 21.83 3.05
CA VAL A 657 9.56 21.69 3.08
C VAL A 657 10.19 22.80 2.24
N ASP A 658 11.07 23.58 2.85
CA ASP A 658 11.75 24.72 2.22
C ASP A 658 13.17 24.34 1.75
N ILE A 659 13.82 23.38 2.42
CA ILE A 659 15.17 22.89 2.09
C ILE A 659 15.23 21.37 2.21
N ILE A 660 15.88 20.73 1.24
CA ILE A 660 16.19 19.30 1.24
C ILE A 660 17.70 19.11 1.20
N LEU A 661 18.25 18.48 2.24
CA LEU A 661 19.61 17.93 2.27
C LEU A 661 19.53 16.49 1.72
N HIS A 662 19.90 16.29 0.46
CA HIS A 662 19.92 15.01 -0.22
C HIS A 662 21.25 14.30 -0.01
N LEU A 663 21.26 13.34 0.91
CA LEU A 663 22.42 12.49 1.17
C LEU A 663 22.32 11.21 0.35
N ASN A 664 23.06 11.14 -0.76
CA ASN A 664 22.98 10.02 -1.68
C ASN A 664 24.08 8.97 -1.41
N TYR A 665 23.66 7.73 -1.22
CA TYR A 665 24.51 6.56 -0.95
C TYR A 665 24.33 5.44 -1.99
N SER A 666 23.79 5.78 -3.16
CA SER A 666 23.54 4.84 -4.27
C SER A 666 24.83 4.12 -4.68
N ALA A 667 24.69 2.86 -5.10
CA ALA A 667 25.80 2.15 -5.76
C ALA A 667 25.83 2.54 -7.24
N GLY A 668 27.02 2.54 -7.84
CA GLY A 668 27.17 2.91 -9.25
C GLY A 668 26.98 4.41 -9.46
N SER A 669 26.08 4.79 -10.38
CA SER A 669 25.85 6.19 -10.72
C SER A 669 25.32 6.98 -9.52
N GLN A 670 26.05 8.02 -9.15
CA GLN A 670 25.63 8.89 -8.05
C GLN A 670 24.47 9.82 -8.44
N THR A 671 24.28 10.15 -9.72
CA THR A 671 23.22 11.07 -10.17
C THR A 671 21.92 10.37 -10.54
N GLN A 672 21.95 9.08 -10.90
CA GLN A 672 20.80 8.36 -11.45
C GLN A 672 19.54 8.46 -10.58
N ALA A 673 19.67 8.29 -9.26
CA ALA A 673 18.53 8.38 -8.34
C ALA A 673 17.91 9.79 -8.30
N LEU A 674 18.74 10.83 -8.46
CA LEU A 674 18.30 12.22 -8.54
C LEU A 674 17.59 12.48 -9.88
N ASP A 675 18.17 12.01 -10.99
CA ASP A 675 17.61 12.15 -12.34
C ASP A 675 16.24 11.46 -12.45
N GLN A 676 16.12 10.24 -11.92
CA GLN A 676 14.86 9.49 -11.85
C GLN A 676 13.80 10.19 -10.99
N THR A 677 14.21 10.74 -9.84
CA THR A 677 13.33 11.55 -8.99
C THR A 677 12.81 12.77 -9.73
N CYS A 678 13.69 13.52 -10.41
CA CYS A 678 13.31 14.70 -11.17
C CYS A 678 12.31 14.37 -12.29
N LYS A 679 12.60 13.30 -13.05
CA LYS A 679 11.69 12.81 -14.10
C LYS A 679 10.33 12.44 -13.53
N TYR A 680 10.29 11.62 -12.48
CA TYR A 680 9.05 11.21 -11.83
C TYR A 680 8.24 12.42 -11.32
N CYS A 681 8.90 13.37 -10.66
CA CYS A 681 8.23 14.58 -10.18
C CYS A 681 7.68 15.43 -11.33
N SER A 682 8.42 15.56 -12.43
CA SER A 682 7.97 16.26 -13.64
C SER A 682 6.75 15.59 -14.25
N ASP A 683 6.80 14.28 -14.46
CA ASP A 683 5.70 13.50 -15.06
C ASP A 683 4.42 13.58 -14.22
N GLN A 684 4.55 13.69 -12.90
CA GLN A 684 3.44 13.79 -11.93
C GLN A 684 3.00 15.24 -11.62
N GLY A 685 3.66 16.26 -12.17
CA GLY A 685 3.40 17.66 -11.82
C GLY A 685 3.70 18.01 -10.35
N ILE A 686 4.62 17.28 -9.73
CA ILE A 686 5.10 17.50 -8.36
C ILE A 686 6.20 18.56 -8.40
N LEU A 687 6.03 19.65 -7.64
CA LEU A 687 7.05 20.69 -7.52
C LEU A 687 8.34 20.12 -6.92
N PHE A 688 9.40 20.11 -7.72
CA PHE A 688 10.75 19.71 -7.36
C PHE A 688 11.73 20.64 -8.09
N PRO A 689 12.88 20.99 -7.49
CA PRO A 689 13.85 21.85 -8.16
C PRO A 689 14.36 21.19 -9.43
N LYS A 690 14.50 21.98 -10.50
CA LYS A 690 15.18 21.52 -11.70
C LYS A 690 16.66 21.31 -11.38
N VAL A 691 17.15 20.12 -11.72
CA VAL A 691 18.55 19.72 -11.51
C VAL A 691 19.21 19.66 -12.87
N ASP A 692 20.18 20.54 -13.09
CA ASP A 692 20.98 20.54 -14.31
C ASP A 692 22.47 20.46 -13.92
N LEU A 693 23.06 19.28 -14.11
CA LEU A 693 24.48 19.05 -13.90
C LEU A 693 25.17 19.06 -15.26
N SER A 694 26.22 19.86 -15.39
CA SER A 694 27.00 19.91 -16.62
C SER A 694 27.65 18.55 -16.93
N GLU A 695 27.98 18.28 -18.18
CA GLU A 695 28.69 17.05 -18.55
C GLU A 695 30.06 16.95 -17.88
N GLU A 696 30.68 18.09 -17.56
CA GLU A 696 31.92 18.13 -16.77
C GLU A 696 31.66 17.73 -15.31
N ASP A 697 30.58 18.21 -14.69
CA ASP A 697 30.19 17.81 -13.34
C ASP A 697 29.86 16.32 -13.26
N LYS A 698 29.16 15.77 -14.26
CA LYS A 698 28.85 14.33 -14.30
C LYS A 698 30.10 13.48 -14.42
N LYS A 699 31.13 13.97 -15.13
CA LYS A 699 32.42 13.28 -15.26
C LYS A 699 33.27 13.40 -14.00
N ASN A 700 33.25 14.56 -13.34
CA ASN A 700 34.04 14.89 -12.15
C ASN A 700 33.14 15.44 -11.05
N LEU A 701 32.41 14.55 -10.39
CA LEU A 701 31.50 14.96 -9.33
C LEU A 701 32.24 15.60 -8.15
N LYS A 702 31.62 16.61 -7.56
CA LYS A 702 32.04 17.31 -6.33
C LYS A 702 31.22 16.85 -5.14
N GLU A 703 31.69 17.11 -3.92
CA GLU A 703 31.05 16.57 -2.71
C GLU A 703 29.68 17.19 -2.41
N CYS A 704 29.36 18.36 -3.00
CA CYS A 704 28.06 19.00 -2.83
C CYS A 704 27.68 19.91 -4.01
N TYR A 705 26.39 19.93 -4.34
CA TYR A 705 25.78 20.81 -5.32
C TYR A 705 24.58 21.54 -4.69
N LEU A 706 24.45 22.84 -4.97
CA LEU A 706 23.32 23.66 -4.53
C LEU A 706 22.43 24.02 -5.71
N PHE A 707 21.17 23.59 -5.65
CA PHE A 707 20.11 24.01 -6.56
C PHE A 707 19.16 24.90 -5.77
N ASP A 708 19.21 26.20 -6.02
CA ASP A 708 18.39 27.15 -5.28
C ASP A 708 16.91 27.07 -5.67
N GLY A 709 16.53 26.48 -6.80
CA GLY A 709 15.15 26.39 -7.24
C GLY A 709 14.57 27.72 -7.72
N ALA A 710 15.40 28.70 -8.08
CA ALA A 710 14.94 29.96 -8.68
C ALA A 710 14.14 29.76 -9.98
N GLU A 711 14.45 28.70 -10.74
CA GLU A 711 13.74 28.34 -11.97
C GLU A 711 12.36 27.69 -11.74
N THR A 712 12.09 27.21 -10.51
CA THR A 712 10.84 26.52 -10.17
C THR A 712 10.20 27.18 -8.95
N PRO A 713 9.42 28.27 -9.12
CA PRO A 713 8.80 28.98 -8.00
C PRO A 713 8.00 28.05 -7.09
N GLY A 714 8.32 28.07 -5.79
CA GLY A 714 7.66 27.22 -4.79
C GLY A 714 8.32 25.85 -4.56
N ALA A 715 9.32 25.46 -5.36
CA ALA A 715 10.14 24.28 -5.09
C ALA A 715 11.10 24.52 -3.90
N PRO A 716 11.46 23.46 -3.15
CA PRO A 716 12.46 23.55 -2.10
C PRO A 716 13.85 23.83 -2.67
N VAL A 717 14.71 24.45 -1.87
CA VAL A 717 16.17 24.49 -2.12
C VAL A 717 16.71 23.07 -1.94
N LEU A 718 17.53 22.59 -2.87
CA LEU A 718 18.13 21.25 -2.80
C LEU A 718 19.65 21.34 -2.69
N LEU A 719 20.19 20.71 -1.66
CA LEU A 719 21.62 20.42 -1.54
C LEU A 719 21.85 18.94 -1.79
N PHE A 720 22.57 18.62 -2.86
CA PHE A 720 22.85 17.25 -3.27
C PHE A 720 24.27 16.84 -2.89
N PHE A 721 24.38 15.82 -2.03
CA PHE A 721 25.63 15.23 -1.56
C PHE A 721 25.79 13.82 -2.17
N PRO A 722 26.48 13.67 -3.30
CA PRO A 722 26.85 12.35 -3.80
C PRO A 722 27.89 11.69 -2.87
N LEU A 723 27.85 10.37 -2.72
CA LEU A 723 28.87 9.64 -1.98
C LEU A 723 30.09 9.48 -2.87
N ILE A 724 30.99 10.45 -2.79
CA ILE A 724 32.23 10.49 -3.55
C ILE A 724 33.42 10.64 -2.61
N ASN A 725 34.58 10.20 -3.07
CA ASN A 725 35.86 10.45 -2.43
C ASN A 725 36.69 11.38 -3.33
N ASP A 726 36.47 12.70 -3.24
CA ASP A 726 37.23 13.69 -4.02
C ASP A 726 38.35 14.30 -3.16
N THR A 727 38.08 15.41 -2.46
CA THR A 727 39.14 16.10 -1.71
C THR A 727 39.59 15.34 -0.46
N PHE A 728 38.76 14.46 0.10
CA PHE A 728 39.10 13.62 1.27
C PHE A 728 40.35 12.73 1.06
N GLN A 729 40.67 12.39 -0.19
CA GLN A 729 41.90 11.68 -0.55
C GLN A 729 43.15 12.43 -0.10
N LYS A 730 43.11 13.77 -0.13
CA LYS A 730 44.25 14.66 0.14
C LYS A 730 44.16 15.35 1.50
N TYR A 731 42.96 15.46 2.05
CA TYR A 731 42.67 16.20 3.28
C TYR A 731 42.03 15.29 4.33
N LYS A 732 42.45 15.43 5.59
CA LYS A 732 41.85 14.69 6.72
C LYS A 732 40.74 15.46 7.42
N ALA A 733 40.75 16.79 7.28
CA ALA A 733 39.71 17.70 7.74
C ALA A 733 39.67 18.90 6.78
N PRO A 734 38.57 19.68 6.71
CA PRO A 734 38.50 20.85 5.84
C PRO A 734 39.69 21.78 6.04
N GLY A 735 40.44 22.05 4.97
CA GLY A 735 41.66 22.86 5.00
C GLY A 735 42.92 22.21 5.58
N GLN A 736 42.85 20.97 6.12
CA GLN A 736 43.99 20.26 6.71
C GLN A 736 44.46 19.09 5.83
N LYS A 737 45.61 19.26 5.17
CA LYS A 737 46.23 18.23 4.34
C LYS A 737 46.70 17.03 5.17
N ARG A 738 46.65 15.84 4.56
CA ARG A 738 47.25 14.61 5.09
C ARG A 738 48.78 14.67 4.98
N SER A 739 49.49 14.11 5.95
CA SER A 739 50.91 13.79 5.78
C SER A 739 51.09 12.58 4.85
N GLU A 740 52.31 12.35 4.37
CA GLU A 740 52.62 11.17 3.53
C GLU A 740 52.22 9.84 4.21
N SER A 741 52.40 9.75 5.53
CA SER A 741 52.02 8.58 6.32
C SER A 741 50.49 8.39 6.48
N GLU A 742 49.70 9.45 6.29
CA GLU A 742 48.24 9.45 6.43
C GLU A 742 47.50 9.34 5.08
N MET A 743 48.24 9.33 3.95
CA MET A 743 47.66 9.32 2.60
C MET A 743 46.84 8.07 2.31
N ASP A 744 47.26 6.91 2.84
CA ASP A 744 46.54 5.66 2.64
C ASP A 744 45.15 5.65 3.30
N ASP A 745 44.95 6.43 4.36
CA ASP A 745 43.64 6.55 5.02
C ASP A 745 42.66 7.44 4.24
N GLY A 746 43.15 8.21 3.24
CA GLY A 746 42.32 8.93 2.29
C GLY A 746 41.85 8.07 1.10
N LYS A 747 42.41 6.86 0.92
CA LYS A 747 42.07 5.96 -0.19
C LYS A 747 40.82 5.15 0.14
N VAL A 748 39.65 5.70 -0.19
CA VAL A 748 38.36 5.03 -0.08
C VAL A 748 37.91 4.58 -1.46
N ASP A 749 37.92 3.27 -1.69
CA ASP A 749 37.46 2.66 -2.94
C ASP A 749 35.94 2.44 -2.93
N LEU A 750 35.20 3.38 -3.51
CA LEU A 750 33.74 3.34 -3.60
C LEU A 750 33.22 2.67 -4.88
N TYR A 751 34.06 2.50 -5.90
CA TYR A 751 33.61 2.27 -7.27
C TYR A 751 34.10 0.96 -7.87
N SER A 752 35.19 0.38 -7.38
CA SER A 752 35.73 -0.84 -7.98
C SER A 752 34.78 -2.03 -7.83
N SER A 753 34.90 -3.01 -8.72
CA SER A 753 34.16 -4.28 -8.62
C SER A 753 34.45 -5.06 -7.33
N CYS A 754 35.59 -4.78 -6.69
CA CYS A 754 36.03 -5.40 -5.44
C CYS A 754 35.86 -4.46 -4.23
N SER A 755 35.12 -3.34 -4.40
CA SER A 755 34.91 -2.38 -3.32
C SER A 755 34.32 -3.07 -2.09
N PRO A 756 34.88 -2.85 -0.89
CA PRO A 756 34.33 -3.42 0.34
C PRO A 756 32.95 -2.84 0.66
N TYR A 757 32.59 -1.70 0.03
CA TYR A 757 31.31 -1.02 0.19
C TYR A 757 30.26 -1.46 -0.82
N SER A 758 30.43 -2.60 -1.49
CA SER A 758 29.37 -3.19 -2.31
C SER A 758 28.06 -3.26 -1.53
N THR A 759 26.94 -3.05 -2.22
CA THR A 759 25.60 -3.11 -1.61
C THR A 759 25.40 -4.45 -0.89
N TYR A 760 25.90 -5.55 -1.45
CA TYR A 760 25.77 -6.90 -0.90
C TYR A 760 26.77 -7.23 0.24
N SER A 761 27.65 -6.30 0.58
CA SER A 761 28.60 -6.49 1.67
C SER A 761 27.86 -6.41 3.01
N VAL A 762 27.90 -7.50 3.77
CA VAL A 762 27.21 -7.62 5.07
C VAL A 762 28.15 -7.53 6.28
N GLN A 763 29.46 -7.45 6.05
CA GLN A 763 30.48 -7.38 7.10
C GLN A 763 31.64 -6.49 6.65
N TYR A 764 32.08 -5.56 7.51
CA TYR A 764 33.23 -4.69 7.28
C TYR A 764 34.37 -5.02 8.23
N THR A 765 35.59 -4.65 7.83
CA THR A 765 36.67 -4.49 8.82
C THR A 765 36.49 -3.16 9.54
N GLU A 766 37.11 -3.02 10.71
CA GLU A 766 37.05 -1.77 11.47
C GLU A 766 37.57 -0.58 10.67
N LYS A 767 38.69 -0.76 9.96
CA LYS A 767 39.26 0.29 9.09
C LYS A 767 38.29 0.72 7.99
N VAL A 768 37.66 -0.25 7.32
CA VAL A 768 36.68 0.02 6.25
C VAL A 768 35.48 0.78 6.81
N TYR A 769 34.95 0.36 7.95
CA TYR A 769 33.84 1.07 8.61
C TYR A 769 34.22 2.51 8.97
N ASP A 770 35.35 2.70 9.66
CA ASP A 770 35.79 4.02 10.12
C ASP A 770 36.05 4.97 8.95
N CYS A 771 36.68 4.49 7.87
CA CYS A 771 36.96 5.30 6.69
C CYS A 771 35.67 5.85 6.06
N LEU A 772 34.61 5.04 5.96
CA LEU A 772 33.34 5.47 5.38
C LEU A 772 32.59 6.45 6.29
N VAL A 773 32.63 6.26 7.62
CA VAL A 773 32.09 7.23 8.58
C VAL A 773 32.83 8.57 8.46
N GLN A 774 34.16 8.53 8.40
CA GLN A 774 35.00 9.73 8.27
C GLN A 774 34.77 10.45 6.94
N LEU A 775 34.64 9.70 5.83
CA LEU A 775 34.34 10.28 4.53
C LEU A 775 32.98 11.00 4.53
N GLY A 776 31.93 10.34 5.04
CA GLY A 776 30.59 10.94 5.11
C GLY A 776 30.57 12.20 5.99
N GLU A 777 31.29 12.19 7.11
CA GLU A 777 31.47 13.37 7.95
C GLU A 777 32.23 14.48 7.22
N TYR A 778 33.38 14.15 6.61
CA TYR A 778 34.22 15.11 5.92
C TYR A 778 33.47 15.82 4.80
N ASN A 779 32.74 15.08 3.95
CA ASN A 779 32.01 15.66 2.82
C ASN A 779 30.99 16.71 3.29
N VAL A 780 30.33 16.49 4.43
CA VAL A 780 29.41 17.46 5.03
C VAL A 780 30.19 18.66 5.59
N LEU A 781 31.24 18.43 6.38
CA LEU A 781 32.03 19.50 7.01
C LEU A 781 32.70 20.41 5.97
N ASN A 782 33.21 19.82 4.88
CA ASN A 782 33.91 20.53 3.82
C ASN A 782 32.99 21.46 3.02
N ASN A 783 31.67 21.21 3.06
CA ASN A 783 30.66 21.98 2.33
C ASN A 783 29.78 22.83 3.25
N LYS A 784 30.30 23.19 4.43
CA LYS A 784 29.63 24.09 5.39
C LYS A 784 29.07 25.35 4.72
N ASP A 785 29.85 26.00 3.86
CA ASP A 785 29.46 27.28 3.26
C ASP A 785 28.24 27.16 2.34
N LEU A 786 28.14 26.07 1.57
CA LEU A 786 26.97 25.79 0.74
C LEU A 786 25.72 25.50 1.59
N ILE A 787 25.89 24.79 2.71
CA ILE A 787 24.81 24.56 3.67
C ILE A 787 24.33 25.89 4.26
N MET A 788 25.24 26.76 4.70
CA MET A 788 24.88 28.08 5.24
C MET A 788 24.19 28.95 4.18
N LYS A 789 24.68 28.93 2.93
CA LYS A 789 24.07 29.66 1.81
C LYS A 789 22.62 29.20 1.56
N ALA A 790 22.36 27.91 1.58
CA ALA A 790 21.00 27.36 1.41
C ALA A 790 20.07 27.80 2.55
N LEU A 791 20.54 27.71 3.80
CA LEU A 791 19.80 28.14 4.99
C LEU A 791 19.46 29.64 4.94
N HIS A 792 20.43 30.51 4.63
CA HIS A 792 20.20 31.94 4.43
C HIS A 792 19.18 32.21 3.31
N THR A 793 19.29 31.50 2.19
CA THR A 793 18.36 31.64 1.05
C THR A 793 16.93 31.31 1.45
N ALA A 794 16.72 30.24 2.21
CA ALA A 794 15.38 29.85 2.66
C ALA A 794 14.79 30.84 3.66
N VAL A 795 15.57 31.31 4.64
CA VAL A 795 15.14 32.36 5.58
C VAL A 795 14.75 33.64 4.83
N ALA A 796 15.56 34.05 3.84
CA ALA A 796 15.25 35.21 3.01
C ALA A 796 13.93 35.03 2.24
N ARG A 797 13.69 33.85 1.64
CA ARG A 797 12.42 33.53 0.97
C ARG A 797 11.21 33.59 1.91
N LYS A 798 11.35 33.09 3.14
CA LYS A 798 10.26 33.12 4.13
C LYS A 798 9.91 34.54 4.56
N ARG A 799 10.91 35.41 4.70
CA ARG A 799 10.71 36.84 4.98
C ARG A 799 10.05 37.60 3.83
N GLN A 800 10.36 37.22 2.57
CA GLN A 800 9.78 37.86 1.39
C GLN A 800 8.32 37.50 1.14
N LYS A 801 7.87 36.26 1.43
CA LYS A 801 6.48 35.81 1.22
C LYS A 801 5.40 36.59 2.00
N LYS A 802 5.79 37.52 2.89
CA LYS A 802 4.89 38.37 3.67
C LYS A 802 4.85 39.83 3.20
N LYS A 803 5.82 40.27 2.40
CA LYS A 803 5.73 41.55 1.67
C LYS A 803 4.87 41.36 0.45
#